data_AF-A0A059BSV5-F1
#
_entry.id   AF-A0A059BSV5-F1
#
_cell.length_a   1.000
_cell.length_b   1.000
_cell.length_c   1.000
_cell.angle_alpha   90.00
_cell.angle_beta   90.00
_cell.angle_gamma   90.00
#
_symmetry.space_group_name_H-M   'P 1'
#
loop_
_entity.id
_entity.type
_entity.pdbx_description
1 polymer ?
#
loop_
_entity_poly.entity_id
_entity_poly.type
_entity_poly.pdbx_seq_one_letter_code
_entity_poly.pdbx_strand_id
1 'polypeptide(L)'
;MQTNQTDRLALIYFKDSVDEDSLEVLSSWNDSSHHCEWPGIVCGGRHPKRVTSLNLMSKGLGGLLSPHVGNLSFLRSLVLQNNSFHGKIPQSIGHLFRLRHLVLSNNSFSGQMPTNLSQCSNLEVLNLIDNQLVGKIPDELGSLSKLQALFLAKNNLTGSIPHSIGNLSQLFSLSVIRNGLQGEIPRTLSKLRGLMNVQLAFNQLTGKIPLAIFNMSNIIYFCASDNQLRGSIPPNFGDTLPSLSYLDFSRNMFTGVIPLSLSNASNLQYISFDHNGFHGPMPANLGRLKALEGMFLMSNQLRDDFSFITSLTNCSMLEIIGVDNNFLDGLFPDSIGNLSNSVRLISMSSNTMYGTIPPSIGNLFNLSFLGLSNNSLSGHVPSCIGALYNLRNLYLSINMLTGEIPSSIGNLTLLSLLYLSFNNFYREIPQSLGNCRQLIELELSNNNLSGPISREVLSLSTILIIFNLAHNQLSGSLSSQVGSLTDLLELDLSYNKLMGPIPSSINECLLLGRLSLAVNSFHGEIPSALGTLQGLQELDVSHNDLSGEIPSFLTQLINLKYLNLSSNKLEGEVPKEGVFLNASAVFVFGNRNLCGGIVELNLPSCKSGTSKPLLTKIVIVIAIVTTILSSFILCLCLFII
;
A
#
# COMPACT_ATOMS: atom_id res chain seq x y z
N MET A 1 66.44 6.09 -6.95
CA MET A 1 65.89 6.68 -5.71
C MET A 1 64.47 7.23 -5.95
N GLN A 2 63.48 6.38 -6.28
CA GLN A 2 62.17 6.85 -6.78
C GLN A 2 60.97 6.11 -6.15
N THR A 3 61.06 5.71 -4.89
CA THR A 3 60.07 4.83 -4.22
C THR A 3 59.19 5.51 -3.16
N ASN A 4 59.30 6.84 -2.95
CA ASN A 4 58.59 7.56 -1.88
C ASN A 4 57.40 8.43 -2.33
N GLN A 5 57.10 8.55 -3.64
CA GLN A 5 56.02 9.40 -4.17
C GLN A 5 54.82 8.63 -4.74
N THR A 6 54.91 7.30 -4.86
CA THR A 6 53.89 6.49 -5.55
C THR A 6 52.50 6.60 -4.92
N ASP A 7 52.39 6.49 -3.59
CA ASP A 7 51.11 6.57 -2.90
C ASP A 7 50.50 7.99 -3.01
N ARG A 8 51.33 9.03 -2.89
CA ARG A 8 50.88 10.42 -3.05
C ARG A 8 50.36 10.67 -4.46
N LEU A 9 51.09 10.26 -5.49
CA LEU A 9 50.66 10.40 -6.89
C LEU A 9 49.35 9.66 -7.15
N ALA A 10 49.20 8.44 -6.61
CA ALA A 10 47.95 7.70 -6.72
C ALA A 10 46.75 8.43 -6.09
N LEU A 11 46.95 9.10 -4.96
CA LEU A 11 45.92 9.91 -4.31
C LEU A 11 45.60 11.21 -5.09
N ILE A 12 46.59 11.84 -5.72
CA ILE A 12 46.35 12.98 -6.61
C ILE A 12 45.54 12.54 -7.83
N TYR A 13 45.90 11.43 -8.49
CA TYR A 13 45.08 10.90 -9.59
C TYR A 13 43.69 10.45 -9.16
N PHE A 14 43.52 10.04 -7.90
CA PHE A 14 42.20 9.79 -7.33
C PHE A 14 41.40 11.10 -7.24
N LYS A 15 41.99 12.15 -6.66
CA LYS A 15 41.39 13.49 -6.59
C LYS A 15 41.01 14.02 -7.98
N ASP A 16 41.88 13.88 -8.97
CA ASP A 16 41.62 14.35 -10.34
C ASP A 16 40.48 13.59 -11.03
N SER A 17 40.12 12.39 -10.53
CA SER A 17 39.00 11.59 -11.06
C SER A 17 37.67 11.89 -10.36
N VAL A 18 37.69 12.72 -9.31
CA VAL A 18 36.50 13.22 -8.62
C VAL A 18 36.07 14.51 -9.30
N ASP A 19 34.85 14.53 -9.84
CA ASP A 19 34.28 15.69 -10.54
C ASP A 19 33.22 16.44 -9.70
N GLU A 20 32.80 15.85 -8.58
CA GLU A 20 31.89 16.46 -7.61
C GLU A 20 32.52 16.37 -6.20
N ASP A 21 32.74 17.50 -5.55
CA ASP A 21 33.24 17.61 -4.17
C ASP A 21 32.53 18.77 -3.47
N SER A 22 31.23 18.57 -3.23
CA SER A 22 30.33 19.62 -2.68
C SER A 22 30.73 20.13 -1.29
N LEU A 23 31.49 19.34 -0.54
CA LEU A 23 31.97 19.67 0.80
C LEU A 23 33.44 20.13 0.81
N GLU A 24 34.04 20.31 -0.37
CA GLU A 24 35.43 20.72 -0.57
C GLU A 24 36.44 19.88 0.24
N VAL A 25 36.17 18.58 0.44
CA VAL A 25 36.94 17.70 1.31
C VAL A 25 38.35 17.48 0.76
N LEU A 26 38.47 17.38 -0.57
CA LEU A 26 39.73 17.12 -1.26
C LEU A 26 40.51 18.40 -1.58
N SER A 27 39.97 19.59 -1.29
CA SER A 27 40.67 20.87 -1.47
C SER A 27 42.01 20.92 -0.71
N SER A 28 42.02 20.33 0.48
CA SER A 28 43.20 20.19 1.37
C SER A 28 44.26 19.21 0.87
N TRP A 29 43.95 18.37 -0.13
CA TRP A 29 44.89 17.44 -0.73
C TRP A 29 45.77 18.19 -1.74
N ASN A 30 46.80 18.87 -1.25
CA ASN A 30 47.68 19.72 -2.06
C ASN A 30 49.16 19.59 -1.62
N ASP A 31 50.04 20.41 -2.19
CA ASP A 31 51.49 20.37 -1.86
C ASP A 31 51.85 20.95 -0.48
N SER A 32 50.90 21.52 0.25
CA SER A 32 51.15 22.22 1.52
C SER A 32 51.35 21.28 2.72
N SER A 33 50.92 20.03 2.64
CA SER A 33 51.04 19.04 3.72
C SER A 33 51.37 17.65 3.19
N HIS A 34 51.90 16.78 4.06
CA HIS A 34 52.19 15.39 3.69
C HIS A 34 50.87 14.61 3.54
N HIS A 35 50.79 13.69 2.57
CA HIS A 35 49.52 13.00 2.24
C HIS A 35 48.93 12.17 3.38
N CYS A 36 49.72 11.84 4.41
CA CYS A 36 49.26 11.16 5.61
C CYS A 36 48.48 12.06 6.58
N GLU A 37 48.50 13.37 6.37
CA GLU A 37 47.75 14.37 7.14
C GLU A 37 46.44 14.75 6.43
N TRP A 38 46.24 14.27 5.20
CA TRP A 38 45.05 14.57 4.41
C TRP A 38 43.80 13.91 5.02
N PRO A 39 42.64 14.61 5.03
CA PRO A 39 41.40 14.07 5.54
C PRO A 39 41.06 12.71 4.89
N GLY A 40 40.77 11.72 5.71
CA GLY A 40 40.41 10.37 5.27
C GLY A 40 41.60 9.44 4.97
N ILE A 41 42.84 9.91 5.04
CA ILE A 41 44.04 9.09 4.82
C ILE A 41 44.63 8.62 6.15
N VAL A 42 44.98 7.34 6.23
CA VAL A 42 45.77 6.78 7.35
C VAL A 42 46.97 6.03 6.81
N CYS A 43 48.17 6.44 7.22
CA CYS A 43 49.42 5.76 6.89
C CYS A 43 49.84 4.74 7.96
N GLY A 44 50.65 3.76 7.57
CA GLY A 44 51.00 2.65 8.44
C GLY A 44 52.05 3.01 9.50
N GLY A 45 51.85 2.63 10.76
CA GLY A 45 52.80 2.93 11.85
C GLY A 45 54.22 2.35 11.65
N ARG A 46 54.35 1.16 11.04
CA ARG A 46 55.67 0.58 10.70
C ARG A 46 56.27 1.10 9.38
N HIS A 47 55.43 1.69 8.52
CA HIS A 47 55.82 2.23 7.22
C HIS A 47 55.12 3.58 7.03
N PRO A 48 55.59 4.64 7.71
CA PRO A 48 54.82 5.89 7.91
C PRO A 48 54.51 6.65 6.62
N LYS A 49 55.15 6.32 5.50
CA LYS A 49 54.87 6.91 4.19
C LYS A 49 53.84 6.15 3.36
N ARG A 50 53.43 4.95 3.81
CA ARG A 50 52.57 4.04 3.04
C ARG A 50 51.12 4.12 3.53
N VAL A 51 50.21 4.36 2.61
CA VAL A 51 48.77 4.47 2.90
C VAL A 51 48.22 3.08 3.22
N THR A 52 47.50 2.98 4.34
CA THR A 52 46.88 1.75 4.82
C THR A 52 45.36 1.83 4.91
N SER A 53 44.79 3.04 4.99
CA SER A 53 43.35 3.26 4.92
C SER A 53 43.05 4.51 4.12
N LEU A 54 42.02 4.42 3.27
CA LEU A 54 41.36 5.55 2.61
C LEU A 54 39.88 5.48 2.99
N ASN A 55 39.42 6.42 3.80
CA ASN A 55 38.05 6.50 4.28
C ASN A 55 37.45 7.88 3.98
N LEU A 56 36.56 7.92 3.00
CA LEU A 56 35.84 9.10 2.55
C LEU A 56 34.32 8.83 2.58
N MET A 57 33.84 8.15 3.62
CA MET A 57 32.41 7.90 3.80
C MET A 57 31.61 9.21 3.94
N SER A 58 30.46 9.29 3.26
CA SER A 58 29.49 10.39 3.39
C SER A 58 30.12 11.77 3.18
N LYS A 59 30.92 11.90 2.11
CA LYS A 59 31.64 13.14 1.79
C LYS A 59 31.06 13.91 0.62
N GLY A 60 29.94 13.44 0.05
CA GLY A 60 29.31 14.11 -1.09
C GLY A 60 30.22 14.15 -2.31
N LEU A 61 31.06 13.11 -2.47
CA LEU A 61 32.01 12.99 -3.58
C LEU A 61 31.36 12.27 -4.76
N GLY A 62 31.58 12.74 -5.98
CA GLY A 62 31.15 12.09 -7.22
C GLY A 62 32.31 11.87 -8.20
N GLY A 63 32.01 11.26 -9.34
CA GLY A 63 32.99 10.96 -10.37
C GLY A 63 33.41 9.49 -10.42
N LEU A 64 34.61 9.23 -10.91
CA LEU A 64 35.09 7.87 -11.18
C LEU A 64 36.07 7.37 -10.11
N LEU A 65 35.99 6.08 -9.77
CA LEU A 65 37.03 5.44 -8.98
C LEU A 65 38.30 5.26 -9.83
N SER A 66 39.29 6.12 -9.61
CA SER A 66 40.55 6.12 -10.35
C SER A 66 41.25 4.74 -10.33
N PRO A 67 41.66 4.19 -11.49
CA PRO A 67 42.43 2.95 -11.55
C PRO A 67 43.76 3.02 -10.76
N HIS A 68 44.30 4.23 -10.56
CA HIS A 68 45.54 4.45 -9.80
C HIS A 68 45.43 4.11 -8.32
N VAL A 69 44.20 3.97 -7.78
CA VAL A 69 43.99 3.44 -6.42
C VAL A 69 44.67 2.07 -6.27
N GLY A 70 44.75 1.27 -7.33
CA GLY A 70 45.49 0.00 -7.34
C GLY A 70 46.99 0.10 -7.03
N ASN A 71 47.59 1.30 -7.12
CA ASN A 71 49.00 1.53 -6.79
C ASN A 71 49.26 1.70 -5.28
N LEU A 72 48.20 1.85 -4.47
CA LEU A 72 48.29 1.94 -3.00
C LEU A 72 48.56 0.55 -2.39
N SER A 73 49.69 -0.07 -2.69
CA SER A 73 49.94 -1.50 -2.41
C SER A 73 49.95 -1.91 -0.92
N PHE A 74 49.89 -0.94 0.01
CA PHE A 74 49.77 -1.17 1.45
C PHE A 74 48.34 -1.00 1.98
N LEU A 75 47.39 -0.63 1.13
CA LEU A 75 46.00 -0.37 1.49
C LEU A 75 45.36 -1.64 2.05
N ARG A 76 44.72 -1.48 3.22
CA ARG A 76 43.97 -2.52 3.93
C ARG A 76 42.48 -2.19 3.96
N SER A 77 42.12 -0.92 3.91
CA SER A 77 40.73 -0.48 3.96
C SER A 77 40.48 0.62 2.91
N LEU A 78 39.49 0.38 2.05
CA LEU A 78 38.97 1.35 1.10
C LEU A 78 37.47 1.53 1.38
N VAL A 79 37.10 2.70 1.89
CA VAL A 79 35.73 3.04 2.29
C VAL A 79 35.28 4.30 1.57
N LEU A 80 34.37 4.13 0.61
CA LEU A 80 33.76 5.21 -0.19
C LEU A 80 32.24 5.22 -0.06
N GLN A 81 31.70 4.57 0.99
CA GLN A 81 30.27 4.43 1.20
C GLN A 81 29.52 5.76 1.22
N ASN A 82 28.30 5.76 0.69
CA ASN A 82 27.37 6.88 0.74
C ASN A 82 27.92 8.14 0.05
N ASN A 83 28.19 8.02 -1.23
CA ASN A 83 28.69 9.07 -2.12
C ASN A 83 28.00 8.93 -3.49
N SER A 84 28.43 9.74 -4.46
CA SER A 84 27.90 9.78 -5.84
C SER A 84 28.87 9.15 -6.86
N PHE A 85 29.80 8.28 -6.44
CA PHE A 85 30.74 7.65 -7.39
C PHE A 85 30.00 6.80 -8.42
N HIS A 86 30.41 6.88 -9.68
CA HIS A 86 29.79 6.16 -10.80
C HIS A 86 30.82 5.48 -11.71
N GLY A 87 30.33 4.86 -12.78
CA GLY A 87 31.17 4.12 -13.72
C GLY A 87 31.64 2.77 -13.15
N LYS A 88 32.65 2.18 -13.78
CA LYS A 88 33.10 0.82 -13.44
C LYS A 88 34.05 0.80 -12.25
N ILE A 89 33.96 -0.25 -11.43
CA ILE A 89 35.01 -0.58 -10.47
C ILE A 89 36.24 -1.07 -11.27
N PRO A 90 37.42 -0.44 -11.14
CA PRO A 90 38.57 -0.75 -11.98
C PRO A 90 39.19 -2.11 -11.63
N GLN A 91 39.66 -2.85 -12.65
CA GLN A 91 40.33 -4.16 -12.48
C GLN A 91 41.63 -4.06 -11.67
N SER A 92 42.27 -2.87 -11.64
CA SER A 92 43.49 -2.61 -10.87
C SER A 92 43.29 -2.77 -9.37
N ILE A 93 42.05 -2.85 -8.88
CA ILE A 93 41.77 -3.16 -7.47
C ILE A 93 42.39 -4.50 -7.04
N GLY A 94 42.55 -5.44 -7.98
CA GLY A 94 43.22 -6.72 -7.73
C GLY A 94 44.70 -6.60 -7.31
N HIS A 95 45.35 -5.47 -7.60
CA HIS A 95 46.73 -5.21 -7.16
C HIS A 95 46.84 -4.89 -5.67
N LEU A 96 45.72 -4.70 -4.97
CA LEU A 96 45.67 -4.42 -3.54
C LEU A 96 45.71 -5.71 -2.72
N PHE A 97 46.83 -6.43 -2.79
CA PHE A 97 47.00 -7.75 -2.15
C PHE A 97 46.84 -7.76 -0.61
N ARG A 98 46.87 -6.58 0.03
CA ARG A 98 46.72 -6.39 1.48
C ARG A 98 45.32 -5.91 1.88
N LEU A 99 44.43 -5.70 0.92
CA LEU A 99 43.08 -5.20 1.16
C LEU A 99 42.30 -6.21 2.01
N ARG A 100 41.62 -5.69 3.04
CA ARG A 100 40.76 -6.44 3.98
C ARG A 100 39.31 -5.97 3.88
N HIS A 101 39.10 -4.66 3.74
CA HIS A 101 37.78 -4.09 3.62
C HIS A 101 37.66 -3.29 2.33
N LEU A 102 36.72 -3.69 1.48
CA LEU A 102 36.30 -2.94 0.32
C LEU A 102 34.82 -2.57 0.50
N VAL A 103 34.55 -1.31 0.81
CA VAL A 103 33.21 -0.81 1.13
C VAL A 103 32.86 0.34 0.19
N LEU A 104 32.06 0.03 -0.82
CA LEU A 104 31.62 0.94 -1.88
C LEU A 104 30.09 1.14 -1.90
N SER A 105 29.40 0.75 -0.84
CA SER A 105 27.93 0.73 -0.80
C SER A 105 27.30 2.11 -0.89
N ASN A 106 26.09 2.19 -1.45
CA ASN A 106 25.35 3.43 -1.66
C ASN A 106 26.12 4.43 -2.54
N ASN A 107 26.29 4.03 -3.79
CA ASN A 107 26.91 4.79 -4.88
C ASN A 107 26.18 4.44 -6.20
N SER A 108 26.70 4.90 -7.34
CA SER A 108 26.18 4.60 -8.68
C SER A 108 27.17 3.78 -9.53
N PHE A 109 27.99 2.92 -8.90
CA PHE A 109 28.93 2.06 -9.64
C PHE A 109 28.16 1.12 -10.58
N SER A 110 28.59 1.06 -11.84
CA SER A 110 27.94 0.31 -12.92
C SER A 110 28.91 -0.65 -13.61
N GLY A 111 28.40 -1.43 -14.57
CA GLY A 111 29.18 -2.46 -15.25
C GLY A 111 29.38 -3.72 -14.41
N GLN A 112 30.28 -4.60 -14.86
CA GLN A 112 30.50 -5.90 -14.22
C GLN A 112 31.45 -5.79 -13.03
N MET A 113 31.28 -6.70 -12.07
CA MET A 113 32.22 -6.88 -10.97
C MET A 113 33.61 -7.27 -11.50
N PRO A 114 34.71 -6.72 -10.93
CA PRO A 114 36.05 -7.02 -11.42
C PRO A 114 36.50 -8.42 -11.01
N THR A 115 36.79 -9.28 -12.00
CA THR A 115 37.30 -10.65 -11.79
C THR A 115 38.64 -10.67 -11.07
N ASN A 116 39.48 -9.64 -11.28
CA ASN A 116 40.79 -9.51 -10.63
C ASN A 116 40.68 -9.22 -9.13
N LEU A 117 39.49 -8.91 -8.59
CA LEU A 117 39.28 -8.78 -7.15
C LEU A 117 39.63 -10.06 -6.38
N SER A 118 39.57 -11.21 -7.05
CA SER A 118 40.03 -12.51 -6.54
C SER A 118 41.51 -12.54 -6.11
N GLN A 119 42.34 -11.58 -6.56
CA GLN A 119 43.74 -11.45 -6.17
C GLN A 119 43.93 -10.81 -4.78
N CYS A 120 42.90 -10.16 -4.23
CA CYS A 120 42.89 -9.59 -2.88
C CYS A 120 42.72 -10.70 -1.82
N SER A 121 43.66 -11.64 -1.72
CA SER A 121 43.53 -12.84 -0.88
C SER A 121 43.38 -12.60 0.64
N ASN A 122 43.57 -11.35 1.09
CA ASN A 122 43.34 -10.91 2.46
C ASN A 122 41.95 -10.28 2.70
N LEU A 123 41.08 -10.25 1.69
CA LEU A 123 39.78 -9.59 1.79
C LEU A 123 38.89 -10.31 2.80
N GLU A 124 38.39 -9.57 3.78
CA GLU A 124 37.51 -10.00 4.88
C GLU A 124 36.08 -9.52 4.65
N VAL A 125 35.90 -8.30 4.13
CA VAL A 125 34.59 -7.70 3.86
C VAL A 125 34.56 -7.12 2.45
N LEU A 126 33.58 -7.58 1.66
CA LEU A 126 33.22 -6.99 0.37
C LEU A 126 31.79 -6.46 0.45
N ASN A 127 31.64 -5.13 0.43
CA ASN A 127 30.34 -4.47 0.49
C ASN A 127 30.12 -3.57 -0.73
N LEU A 128 29.23 -4.00 -1.62
CA LEU A 128 28.83 -3.32 -2.85
C LEU A 128 27.31 -3.04 -2.88
N ILE A 129 26.64 -3.02 -1.71
CA ILE A 129 25.18 -2.82 -1.62
C ILE A 129 24.77 -1.49 -2.26
N ASP A 130 23.60 -1.44 -2.90
CA ASP A 130 23.00 -0.21 -3.45
C ASP A 130 23.93 0.46 -4.47
N ASN A 131 24.03 -0.19 -5.63
CA ASN A 131 24.78 0.25 -6.80
C ASN A 131 24.04 -0.20 -8.08
N GLN A 132 24.64 0.01 -9.25
CA GLN A 132 24.08 -0.32 -10.57
C GLN A 132 24.87 -1.44 -11.25
N LEU A 133 25.48 -2.35 -10.48
CA LEU A 133 26.31 -3.43 -11.02
C LEU A 133 25.46 -4.42 -11.83
N VAL A 134 26.01 -4.90 -12.95
CA VAL A 134 25.35 -5.81 -13.90
C VAL A 134 26.19 -7.05 -14.17
N GLY A 135 25.63 -8.01 -14.89
CA GLY A 135 26.32 -9.25 -15.25
C GLY A 135 26.32 -10.27 -14.10
N LYS A 136 27.18 -11.29 -14.20
CA LYS A 136 27.21 -12.41 -13.26
C LYS A 136 28.12 -12.10 -12.07
N ILE A 137 27.83 -12.74 -10.94
CA ILE A 137 28.80 -12.84 -9.83
C ILE A 137 29.97 -13.72 -10.33
N PRO A 138 31.22 -13.23 -10.33
CA PRO A 138 32.36 -14.01 -10.83
C PRO A 138 32.64 -15.26 -10.00
N ASP A 139 32.90 -16.40 -10.66
CA ASP A 139 33.25 -17.65 -9.99
C ASP A 139 34.57 -17.52 -9.21
N GLU A 140 35.48 -16.66 -9.66
CA GLU A 140 36.79 -16.41 -9.06
C GLU A 140 36.69 -15.84 -7.63
N LEU A 141 35.56 -15.23 -7.24
CA LEU A 141 35.36 -14.75 -5.87
C LEU A 141 35.49 -15.89 -4.84
N GLY A 142 35.22 -17.13 -5.23
CA GLY A 142 35.38 -18.31 -4.37
C GLY A 142 36.82 -18.59 -3.93
N SER A 143 37.83 -17.89 -4.46
CA SER A 143 39.23 -18.00 -4.02
C SER A 143 39.54 -17.19 -2.75
N LEU A 144 38.66 -16.28 -2.34
CA LEU A 144 38.86 -15.34 -1.23
C LEU A 144 38.64 -16.02 0.12
N SER A 145 39.50 -16.96 0.50
CA SER A 145 39.32 -17.84 1.67
C SER A 145 39.21 -17.14 3.03
N LYS A 146 39.54 -15.85 3.12
CA LYS A 146 39.39 -15.02 4.33
C LYS A 146 38.12 -14.18 4.34
N LEU A 147 37.30 -14.24 3.28
CA LEU A 147 36.09 -13.46 3.19
C LEU A 147 35.07 -13.93 4.22
N GLN A 148 34.61 -12.99 5.04
CA GLN A 148 33.70 -13.21 6.15
C GLN A 148 32.31 -12.66 5.85
N ALA A 149 32.24 -11.54 5.13
CA ALA A 149 31.00 -10.90 4.72
C ALA A 149 31.01 -10.54 3.23
N LEU A 150 30.01 -11.05 2.50
CA LEU A 150 29.78 -10.77 1.08
C LEU A 150 28.42 -10.10 0.91
N PHE A 151 28.42 -8.81 0.59
CA PHE A 151 27.21 -8.01 0.45
C PHE A 151 27.09 -7.39 -0.95
N LEU A 152 26.14 -7.89 -1.72
CA LEU A 152 25.87 -7.53 -3.11
C LEU A 152 24.41 -7.09 -3.34
N ALA A 153 23.68 -6.79 -2.27
CA ALA A 153 22.26 -6.48 -2.35
C ALA A 153 21.96 -5.19 -3.14
N LYS A 154 20.74 -5.06 -3.69
CA LYS A 154 20.28 -3.89 -4.45
C LYS A 154 21.24 -3.52 -5.58
N ASN A 155 21.38 -4.44 -6.53
CA ASN A 155 22.10 -4.23 -7.79
C ASN A 155 21.26 -4.83 -8.93
N ASN A 156 21.81 -4.86 -10.14
CA ASN A 156 21.18 -5.50 -11.29
C ASN A 156 21.98 -6.75 -11.75
N LEU A 157 22.49 -7.52 -10.78
CA LEU A 157 23.25 -8.75 -11.04
C LEU A 157 22.32 -9.83 -11.60
N THR A 158 22.86 -10.67 -12.48
CA THR A 158 22.13 -11.70 -13.24
C THR A 158 22.86 -13.05 -13.18
N GLY A 159 22.26 -14.10 -13.74
CA GLY A 159 22.84 -15.44 -13.73
C GLY A 159 22.71 -16.13 -12.36
N SER A 160 23.41 -17.24 -12.17
CA SER A 160 23.30 -18.04 -10.95
C SER A 160 24.22 -17.56 -9.84
N ILE A 161 23.86 -17.88 -8.59
CA ILE A 161 24.80 -17.84 -7.47
C ILE A 161 25.93 -18.86 -7.75
N PRO A 162 27.20 -18.44 -7.83
CA PRO A 162 28.33 -19.34 -8.09
C PRO A 162 28.45 -20.47 -7.08
N HIS A 163 28.72 -21.69 -7.54
CA HIS A 163 29.00 -22.83 -6.66
C HIS A 163 30.29 -22.63 -5.85
N SER A 164 31.22 -21.82 -6.37
CA SER A 164 32.50 -21.49 -5.76
C SER A 164 32.37 -20.67 -4.46
N ILE A 165 31.24 -19.99 -4.22
CA ILE A 165 30.94 -19.34 -2.93
C ILE A 165 30.99 -20.36 -1.78
N GLY A 166 30.66 -21.63 -2.04
CA GLY A 166 30.79 -22.70 -1.06
C GLY A 166 32.22 -23.02 -0.60
N ASN A 167 33.25 -22.42 -1.22
CA ASN A 167 34.65 -22.54 -0.80
C ASN A 167 35.08 -21.46 0.22
N LEU A 168 34.24 -20.47 0.49
CA LEU A 168 34.53 -19.35 1.40
C LEU A 168 34.36 -19.76 2.86
N SER A 169 35.24 -20.63 3.38
CA SER A 169 35.06 -21.30 4.68
C SER A 169 34.91 -20.38 5.91
N GLN A 170 35.27 -19.10 5.81
CA GLN A 170 35.12 -18.10 6.88
C GLN A 170 33.85 -17.25 6.74
N LEU A 171 33.04 -17.45 5.70
CA LEU A 171 31.87 -16.65 5.42
C LEU A 171 30.80 -16.88 6.50
N PHE A 172 30.46 -15.83 7.23
CA PHE A 172 29.38 -15.84 8.21
C PHE A 172 28.14 -15.07 7.72
N SER A 173 28.29 -14.19 6.72
CA SER A 173 27.19 -13.38 6.20
C SER A 173 27.20 -13.28 4.68
N LEU A 174 26.10 -13.69 4.05
CA LEU A 174 25.87 -13.61 2.60
C LEU A 174 24.57 -12.86 2.32
N SER A 175 24.66 -11.74 1.60
CA SER A 175 23.48 -11.01 1.11
C SER A 175 23.57 -10.69 -0.37
N VAL A 176 22.58 -11.16 -1.12
CA VAL A 176 22.38 -10.91 -2.56
C VAL A 176 20.96 -10.40 -2.87
N ILE A 177 20.28 -9.86 -1.85
CA ILE A 177 18.89 -9.41 -1.93
C ILE A 177 18.67 -8.40 -3.06
N ARG A 178 17.49 -8.40 -3.71
CA ARG A 178 17.10 -7.41 -4.73
C ARG A 178 18.11 -7.35 -5.88
N ASN A 179 18.17 -8.44 -6.64
CA ASN A 179 18.92 -8.58 -7.89
C ASN A 179 18.06 -9.36 -8.91
N GLY A 180 18.62 -9.67 -10.08
CA GLY A 180 18.03 -10.55 -11.08
C GLY A 180 18.66 -11.94 -11.10
N LEU A 181 19.10 -12.48 -9.95
CA LEU A 181 19.76 -13.79 -9.88
C LEU A 181 18.76 -14.92 -10.18
N GLN A 182 19.21 -15.92 -10.94
CA GLN A 182 18.40 -17.03 -11.47
C GLN A 182 19.02 -18.39 -11.09
N GLY A 183 18.37 -19.48 -11.48
CA GLY A 183 18.88 -20.85 -11.26
C GLY A 183 18.70 -21.33 -9.81
N GLU A 184 19.30 -22.47 -9.47
CA GLU A 184 19.15 -23.09 -8.15
C GLU A 184 20.12 -22.52 -7.11
N ILE A 185 19.72 -22.58 -5.83
CA ILE A 185 20.62 -22.31 -4.71
C ILE A 185 21.70 -23.41 -4.67
N PRO A 186 23.01 -23.08 -4.77
CA PRO A 186 24.06 -24.07 -4.84
C PRO A 186 24.11 -24.95 -3.60
N ARG A 187 24.12 -26.28 -3.80
CA ARG A 187 24.28 -27.25 -2.69
C ARG A 187 25.61 -27.06 -1.94
N THR A 188 26.62 -26.48 -2.57
CA THR A 188 27.92 -26.19 -1.96
C THR A 188 27.83 -25.16 -0.83
N LEU A 189 26.78 -24.34 -0.74
CA LEU A 189 26.58 -23.42 0.39
C LEU A 189 26.50 -24.16 1.73
N SER A 190 26.06 -25.43 1.75
CA SER A 190 26.01 -26.23 2.98
C SER A 190 27.38 -26.58 3.57
N LYS A 191 28.48 -26.30 2.84
CA LYS A 191 29.85 -26.45 3.35
C LYS A 191 30.24 -25.32 4.29
N LEU A 192 29.54 -24.19 4.24
CA LEU A 192 29.85 -22.97 5.00
C LEU A 192 29.36 -23.08 6.44
N ARG A 193 30.00 -23.92 7.26
CA ARG A 193 29.55 -24.22 8.64
C ARG A 193 29.47 -22.99 9.56
N GLY A 194 30.18 -21.92 9.25
CA GLY A 194 30.13 -20.65 9.99
C GLY A 194 29.03 -19.67 9.55
N LEU A 195 28.21 -20.02 8.55
CA LEU A 195 27.20 -19.13 7.99
C LEU A 195 26.07 -18.88 8.98
N MET A 196 25.85 -17.61 9.31
CA MET A 196 24.84 -17.15 10.27
C MET A 196 23.69 -16.41 9.57
N ASN A 197 24.01 -15.61 8.55
CA ASN A 197 23.04 -14.78 7.85
C ASN A 197 22.99 -15.14 6.36
N VAL A 198 21.82 -15.58 5.90
CA VAL A 198 21.54 -15.98 4.53
C VAL A 198 20.40 -15.12 3.99
N GLN A 199 20.72 -14.21 3.09
CA GLN A 199 19.83 -13.19 2.57
C GLN A 199 19.76 -13.27 1.04
N LEU A 200 18.73 -13.95 0.52
CA LEU A 200 18.54 -14.28 -0.90
C LEU A 200 17.29 -13.67 -1.53
N ALA A 201 16.51 -12.92 -0.76
CA ALA A 201 15.19 -12.44 -1.16
C ALA A 201 15.16 -11.52 -2.39
N PHE A 202 14.00 -11.38 -3.03
CA PHE A 202 13.78 -10.53 -4.20
C PHE A 202 14.75 -10.86 -5.35
N ASN A 203 14.66 -12.09 -5.84
CA ASN A 203 15.42 -12.60 -6.99
C ASN A 203 14.50 -13.51 -7.84
N GLN A 204 15.08 -14.22 -8.82
CA GLN A 204 14.40 -15.18 -9.68
C GLN A 204 14.95 -16.60 -9.43
N LEU A 205 15.35 -16.91 -8.20
CA LEU A 205 15.90 -18.22 -7.83
C LEU A 205 14.82 -19.29 -7.94
N THR A 206 15.21 -20.46 -8.43
CA THR A 206 14.33 -21.60 -8.73
C THR A 206 14.80 -22.85 -7.98
N GLY A 207 14.05 -23.96 -8.12
CA GLY A 207 14.44 -25.24 -7.54
C GLY A 207 14.15 -25.30 -6.03
N LYS A 208 14.76 -26.27 -5.36
CA LYS A 208 14.55 -26.51 -3.92
C LYS A 208 15.67 -25.88 -3.09
N ILE A 209 15.38 -25.45 -1.87
CA ILE A 209 16.43 -25.18 -0.88
C ILE A 209 17.16 -26.50 -0.60
N PRO A 210 18.50 -26.58 -0.76
CA PRO A 210 19.27 -27.78 -0.44
C PRO A 210 19.05 -28.24 1.01
N LEU A 211 18.63 -29.49 1.20
CA LEU A 211 18.29 -30.05 2.53
C LEU A 211 19.41 -29.88 3.57
N ALA A 212 20.67 -29.93 3.13
CA ALA A 212 21.83 -29.77 4.00
C ALA A 212 21.95 -28.37 4.64
N ILE A 213 21.30 -27.35 4.07
CA ILE A 213 21.24 -26.01 4.68
C ILE A 213 20.40 -26.03 5.95
N PHE A 214 19.34 -26.83 6.00
CA PHE A 214 18.53 -27.01 7.21
C PHE A 214 19.27 -27.75 8.33
N ASN A 215 20.52 -28.19 8.12
CA ASN A 215 21.36 -28.82 9.14
C ASN A 215 22.57 -27.94 9.53
N MET A 216 22.47 -26.64 9.32
CA MET A 216 23.52 -25.67 9.64
C MET A 216 23.16 -24.92 10.93
N SER A 217 23.60 -25.46 12.06
CA SER A 217 23.20 -25.02 13.41
C SER A 217 23.46 -23.55 13.73
N ASN A 218 24.36 -22.88 13.01
CA ASN A 218 24.75 -21.49 13.24
C ASN A 218 23.85 -20.46 12.52
N ILE A 219 22.92 -20.90 11.65
CA ILE A 219 22.03 -19.97 10.95
C ILE A 219 21.11 -19.30 11.98
N ILE A 220 21.16 -17.97 12.00
CA ILE A 220 20.30 -17.10 12.81
C ILE A 220 19.22 -16.46 11.93
N TYR A 221 19.60 -16.01 10.73
CA TYR A 221 18.74 -15.27 9.83
C TYR A 221 18.72 -15.95 8.46
N PHE A 222 17.55 -16.43 8.04
CA PHE A 222 17.35 -17.01 6.72
C PHE A 222 16.14 -16.40 6.02
N CYS A 223 16.42 -15.55 5.03
CA CYS A 223 15.42 -14.89 4.20
C CYS A 223 15.63 -15.26 2.73
N ALA A 224 14.63 -15.88 2.13
CA ALA A 224 14.59 -16.29 0.72
C ALA A 224 13.24 -15.93 0.05
N SER A 225 12.55 -14.91 0.58
CA SER A 225 11.27 -14.44 0.07
C SER A 225 11.35 -13.87 -1.34
N ASP A 226 10.19 -13.73 -2.00
CA ASP A 226 10.09 -13.15 -3.35
C ASP A 226 11.03 -13.82 -4.36
N ASN A 227 10.81 -15.12 -4.58
CA ASN A 227 11.54 -15.96 -5.51
C ASN A 227 10.60 -17.00 -6.16
N GLN A 228 11.16 -17.93 -6.94
CA GLN A 228 10.46 -19.06 -7.57
C GLN A 228 10.87 -20.39 -6.92
N LEU A 229 11.19 -20.39 -5.62
CA LEU A 229 11.61 -21.58 -4.90
C LEU A 229 10.42 -22.52 -4.66
N ARG A 230 10.69 -23.81 -4.72
CA ARG A 230 9.71 -24.89 -4.55
C ARG A 230 10.19 -25.92 -3.53
N GLY A 231 9.34 -26.89 -3.24
CA GLY A 231 9.63 -27.99 -2.32
C GLY A 231 8.93 -27.79 -0.98
N SER A 232 9.44 -28.46 0.06
CA SER A 232 8.85 -28.47 1.40
C SER A 232 9.92 -28.25 2.46
N ILE A 233 9.50 -27.80 3.65
CA ILE A 233 10.39 -27.65 4.80
C ILE A 233 10.64 -29.04 5.43
N PRO A 234 11.89 -29.42 5.76
CA PRO A 234 12.18 -30.73 6.35
C PRO A 234 11.50 -30.93 7.71
N PRO A 235 10.97 -32.13 8.02
CA PRO A 235 10.22 -32.37 9.25
C PRO A 235 10.94 -32.06 10.56
N ASN A 236 12.27 -32.13 10.58
CA ASN A 236 13.13 -31.96 11.76
C ASN A 236 13.91 -30.63 11.77
N PHE A 237 13.57 -29.67 10.91
CA PHE A 237 14.39 -28.46 10.75
C PHE A 237 14.52 -27.63 12.04
N GLY A 238 13.47 -27.61 12.88
CA GLY A 238 13.51 -26.85 14.12
C GLY A 238 14.37 -27.50 15.21
N ASP A 239 14.70 -28.79 15.06
CA ASP A 239 15.69 -29.47 15.92
C ASP A 239 17.13 -29.22 15.45
N THR A 240 17.32 -29.01 14.15
CA THR A 240 18.64 -28.89 13.52
C THR A 240 19.12 -27.45 13.37
N LEU A 241 18.23 -26.46 13.55
CA LEU A 241 18.53 -25.02 13.51
C LEU A 241 18.21 -24.32 14.85
N PRO A 242 18.89 -24.66 15.96
CA PRO A 242 18.56 -24.14 17.29
C PRO A 242 18.82 -22.62 17.45
N SER A 243 19.71 -22.04 16.64
CA SER A 243 20.02 -20.61 16.68
C SER A 243 19.11 -19.74 15.79
N LEU A 244 18.19 -20.37 15.05
CA LEU A 244 17.33 -19.67 14.10
C LEU A 244 16.41 -18.70 14.85
N SER A 245 16.47 -17.43 14.44
CA SER A 245 15.70 -16.33 15.00
C SER A 245 14.74 -15.72 13.98
N TYR A 246 15.13 -15.69 12.70
CA TYR A 246 14.31 -15.14 11.63
C TYR A 246 14.25 -16.10 10.45
N LEU A 247 13.04 -16.47 10.04
CA LEU A 247 12.79 -17.36 8.89
C LEU A 247 11.72 -16.76 7.99
N ASP A 248 12.11 -16.40 6.77
CA ASP A 248 11.20 -15.82 5.78
C ASP A 248 11.34 -16.53 4.43
N PHE A 249 10.28 -17.26 4.05
CA PHE A 249 10.11 -17.93 2.76
C PHE A 249 8.86 -17.43 2.03
N SER A 250 8.35 -16.26 2.38
CA SER A 250 7.14 -15.70 1.76
C SER A 250 7.27 -15.50 0.25
N ARG A 251 6.14 -15.46 -0.47
CA ARG A 251 6.05 -15.18 -1.92
C ARG A 251 6.94 -16.11 -2.75
N ASN A 252 6.68 -17.41 -2.62
CA ASN A 252 7.36 -18.49 -3.33
C ASN A 252 6.35 -19.57 -3.78
N MET A 253 6.83 -20.74 -4.20
CA MET A 253 6.02 -21.91 -4.57
C MET A 253 6.27 -23.09 -3.62
N PHE A 254 6.51 -22.83 -2.33
CA PHE A 254 6.63 -23.89 -1.33
C PHE A 254 5.30 -24.62 -1.13
N THR A 255 5.39 -25.91 -0.82
CA THR A 255 4.26 -26.82 -0.62
C THR A 255 4.55 -27.75 0.56
N GLY A 256 3.58 -28.57 0.93
CA GLY A 256 3.69 -29.50 2.05
C GLY A 256 3.21 -28.89 3.36
N VAL A 257 3.42 -29.63 4.45
CA VAL A 257 3.00 -29.22 5.79
C VAL A 257 4.05 -28.34 6.46
N ILE A 258 3.62 -27.39 7.28
CA ILE A 258 4.52 -26.68 8.20
C ILE A 258 4.92 -27.68 9.30
N PRO A 259 6.22 -28.03 9.45
CA PRO A 259 6.61 -29.09 10.36
C PRO A 259 6.34 -28.78 11.84
N LEU A 260 5.92 -29.80 12.60
CA LEU A 260 5.72 -29.70 14.06
C LEU A 260 7.00 -29.34 14.82
N SER A 261 8.18 -29.68 14.27
CA SER A 261 9.46 -29.30 14.86
C SER A 261 9.70 -27.81 14.85
N LEU A 262 8.92 -27.00 14.12
CA LEU A 262 8.96 -25.54 14.19
C LEU A 262 8.97 -25.05 15.64
N SER A 263 8.12 -25.63 16.49
CA SER A 263 8.01 -25.29 17.92
C SER A 263 9.25 -25.68 18.76
N ASN A 264 10.22 -26.41 18.18
CA ASN A 264 11.49 -26.75 18.83
C ASN A 264 12.58 -25.68 18.59
N ALA A 265 12.41 -24.79 17.60
CA ALA A 265 13.32 -23.67 17.35
C ALA A 265 13.09 -22.52 18.36
N SER A 266 13.53 -22.70 19.61
CA SER A 266 13.13 -21.84 20.74
C SER A 266 13.52 -20.35 20.62
N ASN A 267 14.49 -20.02 19.77
CA ASN A 267 14.96 -18.64 19.54
C ASN A 267 14.19 -17.91 18.42
N LEU A 268 13.24 -18.59 17.78
CA LEU A 268 12.51 -18.08 16.62
C LEU A 268 11.61 -16.92 17.04
N GLN A 269 11.91 -15.75 16.48
CA GLN A 269 11.18 -14.49 16.70
C GLN A 269 10.18 -14.24 15.57
N TYR A 270 10.57 -14.51 14.33
CA TYR A 270 9.74 -14.23 13.16
C TYR A 270 9.65 -15.42 12.23
N ILE A 271 8.42 -15.73 11.84
CA ILE A 271 8.10 -16.75 10.84
C ILE A 271 7.24 -16.09 9.77
N SER A 272 7.72 -16.07 8.53
CA SER A 272 6.96 -15.58 7.39
C SER A 272 6.93 -16.59 6.26
N PHE A 273 5.75 -17.16 6.02
CA PHE A 273 5.47 -18.14 4.97
C PHE A 273 4.34 -17.67 4.03
N ASP A 274 4.02 -16.39 4.05
CA ASP A 274 2.93 -15.80 3.28
C ASP A 274 3.01 -16.15 1.78
N HIS A 275 1.87 -16.24 1.11
CA HIS A 275 1.78 -16.42 -0.35
C HIS A 275 2.59 -17.63 -0.85
N ASN A 276 2.19 -18.82 -0.41
CA ASN A 276 2.75 -20.12 -0.80
C ASN A 276 1.62 -21.16 -0.93
N GLY A 277 1.98 -22.42 -1.13
CA GLY A 277 1.06 -23.57 -1.16
C GLY A 277 1.20 -24.48 0.07
N PHE A 278 1.57 -23.95 1.23
CA PHE A 278 1.60 -24.73 2.47
C PHE A 278 0.19 -25.18 2.84
N HIS A 279 0.04 -26.45 3.23
CA HIS A 279 -1.26 -27.05 3.55
C HIS A 279 -1.18 -27.93 4.80
N GLY A 280 -2.33 -28.47 5.21
CA GLY A 280 -2.44 -29.26 6.44
C GLY A 280 -2.62 -28.39 7.69
N PRO A 281 -2.51 -28.99 8.88
CA PRO A 281 -2.84 -28.33 10.13
C PRO A 281 -1.81 -27.28 10.52
N MET A 282 -2.21 -26.40 11.44
CA MET A 282 -1.31 -25.48 12.11
C MET A 282 -0.32 -26.27 12.98
N PRO A 283 0.92 -25.79 13.16
CA PRO A 283 1.87 -26.46 14.03
C PRO A 283 1.37 -26.52 15.47
N ALA A 284 1.41 -27.70 16.09
CA ALA A 284 1.04 -27.83 17.49
C ALA A 284 2.10 -27.23 18.42
N ASN A 285 1.71 -26.90 19.65
CA ASN A 285 2.60 -26.44 20.72
C ASN A 285 3.40 -25.15 20.42
N LEU A 286 2.83 -24.24 19.62
CA LEU A 286 3.47 -22.95 19.30
C LEU A 286 3.87 -22.15 20.54
N GLY A 287 3.20 -22.39 21.67
CA GLY A 287 3.51 -21.81 22.98
C GLY A 287 4.92 -22.11 23.54
N ARG A 288 5.69 -23.00 22.89
CA ARG A 288 7.11 -23.24 23.20
C ARG A 288 8.02 -22.13 22.66
N LEU A 289 7.57 -21.38 21.65
CA LEU A 289 8.33 -20.30 21.02
C LEU A 289 8.23 -19.02 21.87
N LYS A 290 8.95 -18.99 23.00
CA LYS A 290 8.90 -17.86 23.95
C LYS A 290 9.39 -16.53 23.37
N ALA A 291 10.26 -16.61 22.38
CA ALA A 291 10.79 -15.46 21.66
C ALA A 291 9.91 -15.02 20.48
N LEU A 292 8.81 -15.72 20.17
CA LEU A 292 7.99 -15.42 18.99
C LEU A 292 7.35 -14.04 19.12
N GLU A 293 7.68 -13.17 18.17
CA GLU A 293 7.17 -11.81 18.01
C GLU A 293 6.14 -11.74 16.87
N GLY A 294 6.37 -12.44 15.75
CA GLY A 294 5.48 -12.37 14.60
C GLY A 294 5.33 -13.69 13.86
N MET A 295 4.08 -14.03 13.55
CA MET A 295 3.72 -15.17 12.71
C MET A 295 2.86 -14.72 11.52
N PHE A 296 3.40 -14.89 10.31
CA PHE A 296 2.76 -14.51 9.06
C PHE A 296 2.62 -15.75 8.15
N LEU A 297 1.38 -16.20 7.96
CA LEU A 297 1.02 -17.38 7.19
C LEU A 297 -0.10 -17.09 6.17
N MET A 298 -0.28 -15.82 5.78
CA MET A 298 -1.41 -15.41 4.93
C MET A 298 -1.31 -16.02 3.52
N SER A 299 -2.45 -16.22 2.86
CA SER A 299 -2.51 -16.73 1.48
C SER A 299 -1.77 -18.06 1.30
N ASN A 300 -2.24 -19.08 2.03
CA ASN A 300 -1.79 -20.47 1.93
C ASN A 300 -3.02 -21.40 1.82
N GLN A 301 -2.83 -22.70 2.02
CA GLN A 301 -3.88 -23.72 1.98
C GLN A 301 -3.99 -24.46 3.33
N LEU A 302 -3.70 -23.76 4.44
CA LEU A 302 -3.73 -24.33 5.78
C LEU A 302 -5.17 -24.68 6.17
N ARG A 303 -5.33 -25.84 6.82
CA ARG A 303 -6.61 -26.43 7.22
C ARG A 303 -6.50 -26.93 8.65
N ASP A 304 -7.10 -26.17 9.56
CA ASP A 304 -7.16 -26.47 10.98
C ASP A 304 -8.25 -25.62 11.63
N ASP A 305 -8.50 -25.84 12.91
CA ASP A 305 -9.31 -24.91 13.70
C ASP A 305 -8.47 -23.76 14.31
N PHE A 306 -9.13 -22.78 14.92
CA PHE A 306 -8.45 -21.68 15.62
C PHE A 306 -7.91 -22.04 17.02
N SER A 307 -7.91 -23.32 17.44
CA SER A 307 -7.44 -23.73 18.77
C SER A 307 -5.93 -23.48 18.98
N PHE A 308 -5.16 -23.31 17.90
CA PHE A 308 -3.75 -22.92 17.97
C PHE A 308 -3.54 -21.60 18.73
N ILE A 309 -4.54 -20.71 18.76
CA ILE A 309 -4.51 -19.46 19.54
C ILE A 309 -4.30 -19.76 21.04
N THR A 310 -4.89 -20.83 21.56
CA THR A 310 -4.70 -21.22 22.96
C THR A 310 -3.23 -21.52 23.24
N SER A 311 -2.50 -22.12 22.31
CA SER A 311 -1.05 -22.33 22.46
C SER A 311 -0.27 -21.01 22.46
N LEU A 312 -0.68 -20.04 21.64
CA LEU A 312 -0.04 -18.72 21.54
C LEU A 312 -0.19 -17.85 22.79
N THR A 313 -1.14 -18.15 23.68
CA THR A 313 -1.25 -17.47 25.00
C THR A 313 0.03 -17.59 25.84
N ASN A 314 0.84 -18.60 25.55
CA ASN A 314 2.11 -18.85 26.23
C ASN A 314 3.31 -18.12 25.56
N CYS A 315 3.09 -17.34 24.49
CA CYS A 315 4.11 -16.56 23.79
C CYS A 315 4.08 -15.10 24.28
N SER A 316 4.92 -14.77 25.27
CA SER A 316 4.90 -13.45 25.93
C SER A 316 5.39 -12.28 25.08
N MET A 317 6.14 -12.55 24.01
CA MET A 317 6.67 -11.51 23.10
C MET A 317 5.81 -11.30 21.86
N LEU A 318 4.69 -12.03 21.72
CA LEU A 318 3.89 -12.04 20.50
C LEU A 318 3.27 -10.66 20.24
N GLU A 319 3.52 -10.12 19.06
CA GLU A 319 3.00 -8.83 18.61
C GLU A 319 2.03 -8.97 17.43
N ILE A 320 2.30 -9.92 16.52
CA ILE A 320 1.61 -10.02 15.24
C ILE A 320 1.17 -11.45 14.94
N ILE A 321 -0.12 -11.60 14.59
CA ILE A 321 -0.71 -12.84 14.08
C ILE A 321 -1.38 -12.54 12.73
N GLY A 322 -0.87 -13.11 11.65
CA GLY A 322 -1.47 -13.03 10.31
C GLY A 322 -1.70 -14.41 9.72
N VAL A 323 -2.95 -14.79 9.52
CA VAL A 323 -3.37 -16.10 8.94
C VAL A 323 -4.48 -15.93 7.90
N ASP A 324 -4.61 -14.75 7.31
CA ASP A 324 -5.64 -14.44 6.32
C ASP A 324 -5.59 -15.37 5.11
N ASN A 325 -6.72 -15.53 4.43
CA ASN A 325 -6.81 -16.26 3.15
C ASN A 325 -6.22 -17.67 3.26
N ASN A 326 -6.81 -18.48 4.15
CA ASN A 326 -6.55 -19.90 4.33
C ASN A 326 -7.89 -20.64 4.38
N PHE A 327 -7.87 -21.92 4.77
CA PHE A 327 -9.06 -22.74 4.98
C PHE A 327 -9.22 -23.10 6.46
N LEU A 328 -8.93 -22.15 7.36
CA LEU A 328 -9.12 -22.35 8.79
C LEU A 328 -10.61 -22.31 9.14
N ASP A 329 -11.06 -23.24 9.98
CA ASP A 329 -12.46 -23.35 10.43
C ASP A 329 -12.56 -23.30 11.96
N GLY A 330 -13.73 -23.61 12.51
CA GLY A 330 -13.94 -23.64 13.95
C GLY A 330 -14.38 -22.31 14.57
N LEU A 331 -14.55 -22.36 15.89
CA LEU A 331 -14.98 -21.22 16.71
C LEU A 331 -13.84 -20.21 16.90
N PHE A 332 -14.18 -18.92 16.97
CA PHE A 332 -13.23 -17.91 17.48
C PHE A 332 -13.06 -18.10 19.01
N PRO A 333 -11.88 -18.52 19.50
CA PRO A 333 -11.77 -19.02 20.87
C PRO A 333 -11.66 -17.90 21.91
N ASP A 334 -12.32 -18.07 23.06
CA ASP A 334 -12.24 -17.15 24.21
C ASP A 334 -10.80 -16.92 24.70
N SER A 335 -9.90 -17.87 24.46
CA SER A 335 -8.47 -17.75 24.80
C SER A 335 -7.77 -16.59 24.10
N ILE A 336 -8.38 -15.98 23.07
CA ILE A 336 -7.84 -14.78 22.42
C ILE A 336 -7.57 -13.65 23.43
N GLY A 337 -8.43 -13.49 24.43
CA GLY A 337 -8.26 -12.48 25.48
C GLY A 337 -7.16 -12.81 26.51
N ASN A 338 -6.52 -13.97 26.39
CA ASN A 338 -5.38 -14.40 27.20
C ASN A 338 -4.05 -14.30 26.44
N LEU A 339 -4.05 -13.77 25.21
CA LEU A 339 -2.81 -13.48 24.50
C LEU A 339 -2.01 -12.38 25.23
N SER A 340 -0.72 -12.27 24.90
CA SER A 340 0.13 -11.24 25.46
C SER A 340 -0.42 -9.83 25.17
N ASN A 341 -0.28 -8.93 26.14
CA ASN A 341 -0.61 -7.52 25.95
C ASN A 341 0.32 -6.82 24.95
N SER A 342 1.38 -7.47 24.46
CA SER A 342 2.21 -6.97 23.36
C SER A 342 1.55 -7.13 21.99
N VAL A 343 0.44 -7.87 21.87
CA VAL A 343 -0.26 -8.07 20.59
C VAL A 343 -0.84 -6.76 20.09
N ARG A 344 -0.47 -6.39 18.86
CA ARG A 344 -0.87 -5.16 18.17
C ARG A 344 -1.66 -5.44 16.90
N LEU A 345 -1.41 -6.56 16.23
CA LEU A 345 -2.06 -6.90 14.96
C LEU A 345 -2.58 -8.33 14.98
N ILE A 346 -3.88 -8.47 14.73
CA ILE A 346 -4.54 -9.75 14.47
C ILE A 346 -5.24 -9.65 13.12
N SER A 347 -4.85 -10.50 12.19
CA SER A 347 -5.45 -10.60 10.86
C SER A 347 -5.76 -12.06 10.54
N MET A 348 -7.05 -12.36 10.41
CA MET A 348 -7.61 -13.71 10.23
C MET A 348 -8.75 -13.71 9.19
N SER A 349 -8.76 -12.70 8.32
CA SER A 349 -9.81 -12.49 7.32
C SER A 349 -9.77 -13.57 6.24
N SER A 350 -10.88 -13.79 5.53
CA SER A 350 -10.98 -14.78 4.44
C SER A 350 -10.61 -16.19 4.91
N ASN A 351 -11.35 -16.68 5.89
CA ASN A 351 -11.32 -18.05 6.38
C ASN A 351 -12.78 -18.53 6.54
N THR A 352 -12.99 -19.63 7.27
CA THR A 352 -14.33 -20.18 7.57
C THR A 352 -14.65 -20.16 9.07
N MET A 353 -14.09 -19.18 9.80
CA MET A 353 -14.33 -18.97 11.23
C MET A 353 -15.81 -18.74 11.51
N TYR A 354 -16.40 -19.41 12.50
CA TYR A 354 -17.79 -19.24 12.90
C TYR A 354 -17.94 -19.00 14.42
N GLY A 355 -19.18 -18.85 14.89
CA GLY A 355 -19.48 -18.53 16.28
C GLY A 355 -19.56 -17.02 16.50
N THR A 356 -19.31 -16.55 17.73
CA THR A 356 -19.42 -15.13 18.10
C THR A 356 -18.04 -14.52 18.36
N ILE A 357 -17.93 -13.20 18.26
CA ILE A 357 -16.74 -12.48 18.76
C ILE A 357 -16.76 -12.54 20.29
N PRO A 358 -15.76 -13.17 20.95
CA PRO A 358 -15.78 -13.37 22.39
C PRO A 358 -15.53 -12.06 23.14
N PRO A 359 -16.24 -11.77 24.26
CA PRO A 359 -16.01 -10.55 25.03
C PRO A 359 -14.60 -10.41 25.60
N SER A 360 -13.87 -11.52 25.74
CA SER A 360 -12.46 -11.51 26.17
C SER A 360 -11.55 -10.73 25.21
N ILE A 361 -11.97 -10.47 23.96
CA ILE A 361 -11.23 -9.64 23.01
C ILE A 361 -10.89 -8.25 23.60
N GLY A 362 -11.76 -7.71 24.47
CA GLY A 362 -11.56 -6.41 25.12
C GLY A 362 -10.32 -6.35 26.03
N ASN A 363 -9.71 -7.48 26.36
CA ASN A 363 -8.46 -7.53 27.14
C ASN A 363 -7.24 -7.08 26.32
N LEU A 364 -7.30 -7.08 24.99
CA LEU A 364 -6.17 -6.76 24.11
C LEU A 364 -6.05 -5.24 23.86
N PHE A 365 -5.98 -4.44 24.91
CA PHE A 365 -6.04 -2.97 24.84
C PHE A 365 -4.94 -2.30 23.99
N ASN A 366 -3.85 -3.00 23.65
CA ASN A 366 -2.78 -2.53 22.75
C ASN A 366 -3.03 -2.86 21.27
N LEU A 367 -4.12 -3.54 20.94
CA LEU A 367 -4.46 -3.91 19.57
C LEU A 367 -4.70 -2.64 18.74
N SER A 368 -3.99 -2.52 17.62
CA SER A 368 -4.13 -1.43 16.66
C SER A 368 -4.86 -1.88 15.39
N PHE A 369 -4.83 -3.18 15.07
CA PHE A 369 -5.46 -3.75 13.88
C PHE A 369 -6.17 -5.05 14.23
N LEU A 370 -7.47 -5.13 13.89
CA LEU A 370 -8.28 -6.33 13.98
C LEU A 370 -8.98 -6.60 12.64
N GLY A 371 -8.54 -7.65 11.94
CA GLY A 371 -9.12 -8.11 10.69
C GLY A 371 -9.79 -9.48 10.82
N LEU A 372 -11.11 -9.52 10.73
CA LEU A 372 -11.94 -10.74 10.76
C LEU A 372 -12.92 -10.81 9.58
N SER A 373 -12.74 -9.97 8.55
CA SER A 373 -13.65 -9.91 7.40
C SER A 373 -13.71 -11.22 6.63
N ASN A 374 -14.80 -11.46 5.90
CA ASN A 374 -14.99 -12.62 5.04
C ASN A 374 -14.82 -13.93 5.82
N ASN A 375 -15.68 -14.12 6.81
CA ASN A 375 -15.79 -15.32 7.62
C ASN A 375 -17.29 -15.65 7.81
N SER A 376 -17.61 -16.57 8.71
CA SER A 376 -18.98 -16.95 9.10
C SER A 376 -19.31 -16.54 10.54
N LEU A 377 -18.73 -15.44 11.04
CA LEU A 377 -19.01 -14.94 12.39
C LEU A 377 -20.45 -14.45 12.50
N SER A 378 -21.06 -14.68 13.66
CA SER A 378 -22.47 -14.42 13.96
C SER A 378 -22.63 -13.81 15.35
N GLY A 379 -23.87 -13.54 15.77
CA GLY A 379 -24.15 -12.89 17.05
C GLY A 379 -23.78 -11.40 17.03
N HIS A 380 -23.54 -10.82 18.19
CA HIS A 380 -23.33 -9.38 18.34
C HIS A 380 -21.84 -9.04 18.42
N VAL A 381 -21.45 -7.84 17.97
CA VAL A 381 -20.16 -7.26 18.35
C VAL A 381 -20.25 -6.89 19.84
N PRO A 382 -19.37 -7.43 20.71
CA PRO A 382 -19.49 -7.19 22.15
C PRO A 382 -19.10 -5.75 22.51
N SER A 383 -19.78 -5.15 23.50
CA SER A 383 -19.53 -3.76 23.90
C SER A 383 -18.12 -3.50 24.43
N CYS A 384 -17.43 -4.53 24.93
CA CYS A 384 -16.03 -4.47 25.34
C CYS A 384 -15.07 -4.14 24.18
N ILE A 385 -15.51 -4.16 22.92
CA ILE A 385 -14.71 -3.67 21.79
C ILE A 385 -14.22 -2.23 22.02
N GLY A 386 -15.00 -1.41 22.74
CA GLY A 386 -14.62 -0.05 23.12
C GLY A 386 -13.49 0.04 24.15
N ALA A 387 -13.01 -1.08 24.71
CA ALA A 387 -11.81 -1.13 25.55
C ALA A 387 -10.51 -1.12 24.71
N LEU A 388 -10.60 -1.35 23.40
CA LEU A 388 -9.46 -1.37 22.47
C LEU A 388 -9.07 0.05 22.03
N TYR A 389 -8.82 0.97 22.97
CA TYR A 389 -8.63 2.40 22.66
C TYR A 389 -7.45 2.72 21.72
N ASN A 390 -6.53 1.77 21.48
CA ASN A 390 -5.45 1.87 20.50
C ASN A 390 -5.85 1.45 19.07
N LEU A 391 -7.06 0.93 18.88
CA LEU A 391 -7.51 0.35 17.62
C LEU A 391 -7.64 1.44 16.55
N ARG A 392 -6.97 1.21 15.43
CA ARG A 392 -6.98 2.07 14.24
C ARG A 392 -7.80 1.46 13.12
N ASN A 393 -7.76 0.14 13.00
CA ASN A 393 -8.38 -0.57 11.88
C ASN A 393 -9.27 -1.69 12.42
N LEU A 394 -10.55 -1.63 12.09
CA LEU A 394 -11.53 -2.66 12.43
C LEU A 394 -12.23 -3.15 11.15
N TYR A 395 -11.91 -4.37 10.74
CA TYR A 395 -12.50 -5.03 9.57
C TYR A 395 -13.33 -6.24 9.98
N LEU A 396 -14.65 -6.12 9.88
CA LEU A 396 -15.64 -7.17 10.17
C LEU A 396 -16.60 -7.43 8.98
N SER A 397 -16.33 -6.83 7.82
CA SER A 397 -17.17 -6.97 6.63
C SER A 397 -17.36 -8.43 6.18
N ILE A 398 -18.44 -8.73 5.48
CA ILE A 398 -18.73 -10.06 4.90
C ILE A 398 -18.73 -11.12 6.02
N ASN A 399 -19.70 -11.00 6.92
CA ASN A 399 -19.97 -11.95 8.00
C ASN A 399 -21.49 -12.07 8.18
N MET A 400 -21.93 -12.78 9.22
CA MET A 400 -23.33 -12.89 9.63
C MET A 400 -23.59 -12.16 10.96
N LEU A 401 -22.82 -11.11 11.27
CA LEU A 401 -22.98 -10.36 12.52
C LEU A 401 -24.35 -9.67 12.57
N THR A 402 -24.95 -9.65 13.74
CA THR A 402 -26.31 -9.17 14.03
C THR A 402 -26.26 -8.17 15.19
N GLY A 403 -27.41 -7.58 15.51
CA GLY A 403 -27.54 -6.66 16.63
C GLY A 403 -27.38 -5.20 16.20
N GLU A 404 -27.33 -4.32 17.20
CA GLU A 404 -26.94 -2.93 16.99
C GLU A 404 -25.42 -2.79 16.94
N ILE A 405 -24.94 -1.78 16.20
CA ILE A 405 -23.53 -1.37 16.27
C ILE A 405 -23.30 -0.80 17.69
N PRO A 406 -22.40 -1.37 18.50
CA PRO A 406 -22.24 -0.94 19.90
C PRO A 406 -21.82 0.52 19.99
N SER A 407 -22.49 1.30 20.85
CA SER A 407 -22.12 2.70 21.10
C SER A 407 -20.70 2.87 21.64
N SER A 408 -20.14 1.82 22.25
CA SER A 408 -18.77 1.80 22.75
C SER A 408 -17.70 1.88 21.64
N ILE A 409 -18.05 1.67 20.36
CA ILE A 409 -17.14 1.97 19.24
C ILE A 409 -16.73 3.46 19.26
N GLY A 410 -17.60 4.35 19.76
CA GLY A 410 -17.27 5.76 19.96
C GLY A 410 -16.13 6.02 20.96
N ASN A 411 -15.69 5.02 21.73
CA ASN A 411 -14.51 5.14 22.60
C ASN A 411 -13.19 4.94 21.82
N LEU A 412 -13.25 4.45 20.58
CA LEU A 412 -12.09 4.17 19.73
C LEU A 412 -11.65 5.46 19.01
N THR A 413 -11.08 6.40 19.76
CA THR A 413 -10.75 7.75 19.24
C THR A 413 -9.61 7.76 18.22
N LEU A 414 -8.81 6.69 18.15
CA LEU A 414 -7.77 6.48 17.14
C LEU A 414 -8.26 5.70 15.91
N LEU A 415 -9.55 5.32 15.88
CA LEU A 415 -10.11 4.54 14.77
C LEU A 415 -10.04 5.35 13.49
N SER A 416 -9.40 4.75 12.49
CA SER A 416 -9.15 5.33 11.18
C SER A 416 -9.96 4.65 10.09
N LEU A 417 -10.09 3.32 10.14
CA LEU A 417 -10.86 2.55 9.16
C LEU A 417 -11.88 1.66 9.86
N LEU A 418 -13.15 1.81 9.50
CA LEU A 418 -14.26 1.01 10.03
C LEU A 418 -15.04 0.35 8.90
N TYR A 419 -14.94 -0.98 8.82
CA TYR A 419 -15.55 -1.80 7.78
C TYR A 419 -16.47 -2.84 8.39
N LEU A 420 -17.79 -2.61 8.30
CA LEU A 420 -18.85 -3.48 8.84
C LEU A 420 -19.83 -3.97 7.77
N SER A 421 -19.53 -3.75 6.50
CA SER A 421 -20.45 -4.03 5.40
C SER A 421 -20.75 -5.49 5.16
N PHE A 422 -21.85 -5.78 4.46
CA PHE A 422 -22.31 -7.16 4.22
C PHE A 422 -22.44 -7.95 5.52
N ASN A 423 -23.27 -7.44 6.43
CA ASN A 423 -23.66 -8.07 7.69
C ASN A 423 -25.18 -7.91 7.89
N ASN A 424 -25.67 -8.29 9.07
CA ASN A 424 -27.08 -8.17 9.47
C ASN A 424 -27.27 -7.16 10.61
N PHE A 425 -26.45 -6.10 10.69
CA PHE A 425 -26.62 -5.05 11.71
C PHE A 425 -27.95 -4.32 11.51
N TYR A 426 -28.64 -3.98 12.60
CA TYR A 426 -29.93 -3.29 12.59
C TYR A 426 -29.98 -2.18 13.65
N ARG A 427 -31.09 -1.43 13.71
CA ARG A 427 -31.24 -0.17 14.47
C ARG A 427 -30.37 0.95 13.90
N GLU A 428 -30.25 2.02 14.68
CA GLU A 428 -29.59 3.27 14.28
C GLU A 428 -28.07 3.16 14.33
N ILE A 429 -27.40 3.96 13.49
CA ILE A 429 -25.97 4.19 13.60
C ILE A 429 -25.73 5.00 14.90
N PRO A 430 -24.93 4.50 15.86
CA PRO A 430 -24.78 5.14 17.16
C PRO A 430 -24.15 6.54 17.00
N GLN A 431 -24.78 7.55 17.60
CA GLN A 431 -24.28 8.94 17.61
C GLN A 431 -22.84 9.05 18.13
N SER A 432 -22.47 8.19 19.08
CA SER A 432 -21.12 8.14 19.65
C SER A 432 -20.03 7.83 18.62
N LEU A 433 -20.36 7.29 17.45
CA LEU A 433 -19.40 7.12 16.34
C LEU A 433 -18.80 8.48 15.90
N GLY A 434 -19.52 9.59 16.10
CA GLY A 434 -18.99 10.95 15.90
C GLY A 434 -17.79 11.32 16.80
N ASN A 435 -17.45 10.50 17.79
CA ASN A 435 -16.25 10.68 18.62
C ASN A 435 -14.97 10.13 17.95
N CYS A 436 -15.09 9.31 16.90
CA CYS A 436 -13.96 8.74 16.15
C CYS A 436 -13.35 9.78 15.19
N ARG A 437 -12.72 10.81 15.75
CA ARG A 437 -12.19 11.97 15.00
C ARG A 437 -10.91 11.71 14.19
N GLN A 438 -10.55 10.45 13.96
CA GLN A 438 -9.46 10.05 13.07
C GLN A 438 -9.97 9.18 11.91
N LEU A 439 -11.29 9.00 11.80
CA LEU A 439 -11.91 8.12 10.82
C LEU A 439 -11.75 8.71 9.43
N ILE A 440 -11.11 7.95 8.54
CA ILE A 440 -10.81 8.26 7.13
C ILE A 440 -11.79 7.56 6.19
N GLU A 441 -12.20 6.34 6.56
CA GLU A 441 -13.14 5.52 5.79
C GLU A 441 -14.19 4.91 6.70
N LEU A 442 -15.45 5.01 6.27
CA LEU A 442 -16.61 4.42 6.92
C LEU A 442 -17.40 3.58 5.91
N GLU A 443 -17.40 2.26 6.11
CA GLU A 443 -18.12 1.31 5.27
C GLU A 443 -19.15 0.52 6.11
N LEU A 444 -20.43 0.92 6.04
CA LEU A 444 -21.56 0.27 6.71
C LEU A 444 -22.62 -0.28 5.73
N SER A 445 -22.29 -0.36 4.44
CA SER A 445 -23.19 -0.78 3.37
C SER A 445 -23.70 -2.21 3.54
N ASN A 446 -24.79 -2.55 2.87
CA ASN A 446 -25.33 -3.92 2.84
C ASN A 446 -25.60 -4.46 4.26
N ASN A 447 -26.44 -3.74 5.00
CA ASN A 447 -26.90 -4.08 6.33
C ASN A 447 -28.42 -3.80 6.44
N ASN A 448 -28.98 -3.90 7.65
CA ASN A 448 -30.38 -3.59 7.94
C ASN A 448 -30.50 -2.37 8.88
N LEU A 449 -29.55 -1.43 8.80
CA LEU A 449 -29.52 -0.21 9.63
C LEU A 449 -30.69 0.69 9.30
N SER A 450 -31.31 1.29 10.31
CA SER A 450 -32.55 2.07 10.19
C SER A 450 -32.44 3.42 10.90
N GLY A 451 -33.47 4.26 10.79
CA GLY A 451 -33.50 5.58 11.44
C GLY A 451 -32.65 6.61 10.68
N PRO A 452 -32.49 7.83 11.24
CA PRO A 452 -31.77 8.92 10.60
C PRO A 452 -30.25 8.78 10.70
N ILE A 453 -29.53 9.36 9.73
CA ILE A 453 -28.08 9.56 9.85
C ILE A 453 -27.84 10.71 10.83
N SER A 454 -27.16 10.44 11.95
CA SER A 454 -26.92 11.44 12.99
C SER A 454 -26.01 12.57 12.50
N ARG A 455 -26.20 13.77 13.05
CA ARG A 455 -25.43 14.97 12.67
C ARG A 455 -23.97 14.85 13.08
N GLU A 456 -23.72 14.13 14.16
CA GLU A 456 -22.40 13.86 14.72
C GLU A 456 -21.56 13.02 13.76
N VAL A 457 -22.15 11.98 13.16
CA VAL A 457 -21.47 11.16 12.14
C VAL A 457 -21.25 11.96 10.85
N LEU A 458 -22.24 12.74 10.41
CA LEU A 458 -22.08 13.64 9.25
C LEU A 458 -21.06 14.77 9.49
N SER A 459 -20.71 15.07 10.74
CA SER A 459 -19.72 16.10 11.10
C SER A 459 -18.28 15.59 11.17
N LEU A 460 -18.03 14.32 10.86
CA LEU A 460 -16.69 13.73 10.84
C LEU A 460 -15.90 14.19 9.60
N SER A 461 -15.44 15.43 9.62
CA SER A 461 -14.65 16.04 8.52
C SER A 461 -13.33 15.33 8.24
N THR A 462 -12.93 14.36 9.07
CA THR A 462 -11.74 13.53 8.84
C THR A 462 -11.97 12.42 7.83
N ILE A 463 -13.22 12.13 7.44
CA ILE A 463 -13.51 11.10 6.43
C ILE A 463 -13.11 11.65 5.07
N LEU A 464 -12.06 11.08 4.49
CA LEU A 464 -11.45 11.58 3.25
C LEU A 464 -11.81 10.71 2.04
N ILE A 465 -11.88 9.39 2.22
CA ILE A 465 -11.90 8.47 1.09
C ILE A 465 -13.32 8.01 0.80
N ILE A 466 -13.93 7.25 1.71
CA ILE A 466 -15.24 6.62 1.49
C ILE A 466 -16.16 6.87 2.69
N PHE A 467 -17.38 7.34 2.40
CA PHE A 467 -18.53 7.32 3.29
C PHE A 467 -19.64 6.51 2.60
N ASN A 468 -19.75 5.24 2.94
CA ASN A 468 -20.69 4.32 2.29
C ASN A 468 -21.70 3.73 3.29
N LEU A 469 -22.97 4.07 3.09
CA LEU A 469 -24.11 3.55 3.85
C LEU A 469 -25.15 2.87 2.92
N ALA A 470 -24.76 2.52 1.70
CA ALA A 470 -25.67 2.00 0.70
C ALA A 470 -26.34 0.69 1.12
N HIS A 471 -27.50 0.36 0.55
CA HIS A 471 -28.23 -0.89 0.82
C HIS A 471 -28.52 -1.08 2.32
N ASN A 472 -29.29 -0.16 2.89
CA ASN A 472 -29.77 -0.18 4.27
C ASN A 472 -31.25 0.22 4.32
N GLN A 473 -31.78 0.50 5.51
CA GLN A 473 -33.14 0.98 5.78
C GLN A 473 -33.13 2.39 6.37
N LEU A 474 -32.09 3.20 6.09
CA LEU A 474 -31.93 4.55 6.65
C LEU A 474 -33.04 5.47 6.16
N SER A 475 -33.53 6.34 7.02
CA SER A 475 -34.73 7.15 6.78
C SER A 475 -34.56 8.59 7.26
N GLY A 476 -35.56 9.44 7.04
CA GLY A 476 -35.47 10.86 7.37
C GLY A 476 -34.69 11.65 6.32
N SER A 477 -34.46 12.94 6.59
CA SER A 477 -33.79 13.85 5.67
C SER A 477 -32.27 13.81 5.79
N LEU A 478 -31.55 13.89 4.66
CA LEU A 478 -30.11 14.14 4.67
C LEU A 478 -29.86 15.54 5.25
N SER A 479 -29.10 15.62 6.35
CA SER A 479 -28.86 16.88 7.05
C SER A 479 -27.82 17.73 6.33
N SER A 480 -27.89 19.07 6.46
CA SER A 480 -26.92 19.97 5.84
C SER A 480 -25.48 19.81 6.35
N GLN A 481 -25.29 19.15 7.50
CA GLN A 481 -23.98 18.76 8.04
C GLN A 481 -23.18 17.85 7.11
N VAL A 482 -23.79 17.21 6.10
CA VAL A 482 -23.04 16.47 5.08
C VAL A 482 -21.96 17.32 4.40
N GLY A 483 -22.17 18.64 4.31
CA GLY A 483 -21.16 19.59 3.80
C GLY A 483 -19.91 19.73 4.67
N SER A 484 -19.90 19.20 5.89
CA SER A 484 -18.70 19.16 6.74
C SER A 484 -17.67 18.13 6.26
N LEU A 485 -18.04 17.21 5.37
CA LEU A 485 -17.16 16.20 4.77
C LEU A 485 -16.37 16.79 3.59
N THR A 486 -15.64 17.89 3.83
CA THR A 486 -15.05 18.76 2.80
C THR A 486 -14.07 18.04 1.87
N ASP A 487 -13.35 17.06 2.41
CA ASP A 487 -12.29 16.34 1.71
C ASP A 487 -12.73 14.96 1.20
N LEU A 488 -14.03 14.65 1.25
CA LEU A 488 -14.58 13.35 0.87
C LEU A 488 -14.49 13.08 -0.64
N LEU A 489 -13.99 11.91 -1.02
CA LEU A 489 -13.92 11.46 -2.42
C LEU A 489 -15.17 10.72 -2.88
N GLU A 490 -15.76 9.88 -2.02
CA GLU A 490 -16.93 9.06 -2.37
C GLU A 490 -18.01 9.09 -1.30
N LEU A 491 -19.22 9.45 -1.72
CA LEU A 491 -20.44 9.39 -0.92
C LEU A 491 -21.46 8.46 -1.58
N ASP A 492 -21.76 7.34 -0.93
CA ASP A 492 -22.80 6.41 -1.38
C ASP A 492 -23.86 6.19 -0.29
N LEU A 493 -25.06 6.71 -0.54
CA LEU A 493 -26.25 6.58 0.30
C LEU A 493 -27.38 5.85 -0.44
N SER A 494 -27.06 5.17 -1.55
CA SER A 494 -28.06 4.54 -2.40
C SER A 494 -28.80 3.38 -1.72
N TYR A 495 -29.96 3.00 -2.25
CA TYR A 495 -30.78 1.90 -1.73
C TYR A 495 -31.11 2.06 -0.24
N ASN A 496 -31.77 3.18 0.08
CA ASN A 496 -32.24 3.52 1.42
C ASN A 496 -33.68 4.09 1.34
N LYS A 497 -34.17 4.64 2.45
CA LYS A 497 -35.48 5.30 2.59
C LYS A 497 -35.32 6.80 2.92
N LEU A 498 -34.21 7.42 2.50
CA LEU A 498 -33.95 8.84 2.75
C LEU A 498 -34.96 9.69 1.97
N MET A 499 -35.38 10.80 2.56
CA MET A 499 -36.42 11.68 2.03
C MET A 499 -36.05 13.15 2.13
N GLY A 500 -36.93 14.04 1.67
CA GLY A 500 -36.68 15.48 1.66
C GLY A 500 -35.84 15.94 0.46
N PRO A 501 -35.44 17.21 0.42
CA PRO A 501 -34.58 17.73 -0.63
C PRO A 501 -33.12 17.29 -0.45
N ILE A 502 -32.39 17.20 -1.57
CA ILE A 502 -30.93 17.08 -1.54
C ILE A 502 -30.36 18.40 -0.97
N PRO A 503 -29.58 18.39 0.13
CA PRO A 503 -29.03 19.62 0.71
C PRO A 503 -28.06 20.33 -0.24
N SER A 504 -28.19 21.65 -0.35
CA SER A 504 -27.25 22.45 -1.15
C SER A 504 -25.82 22.42 -0.60
N SER A 505 -25.65 22.16 0.71
CA SER A 505 -24.35 22.11 1.40
C SER A 505 -23.42 20.98 0.93
N ILE A 506 -23.89 20.03 0.10
CA ILE A 506 -23.02 19.05 -0.57
C ILE A 506 -21.97 19.77 -1.45
N ASN A 507 -22.25 21.01 -1.87
CA ASN A 507 -21.31 21.88 -2.60
C ASN A 507 -19.97 22.10 -1.88
N GLU A 508 -19.93 21.93 -0.56
CA GLU A 508 -18.73 22.07 0.28
C GLU A 508 -17.80 20.85 0.19
N CYS A 509 -18.28 19.69 -0.30
CA CYS A 509 -17.48 18.48 -0.51
C CYS A 509 -16.65 18.58 -1.81
N LEU A 510 -15.73 19.54 -1.88
CA LEU A 510 -15.07 19.96 -3.14
C LEU A 510 -14.27 18.85 -3.84
N LEU A 511 -13.82 17.82 -3.11
CA LEU A 511 -13.06 16.70 -3.66
C LEU A 511 -13.94 15.53 -4.16
N LEU A 512 -15.27 15.64 -4.05
CA LEU A 512 -16.18 14.54 -4.35
C LEU A 512 -16.08 14.11 -5.82
N GLY A 513 -15.63 12.88 -6.02
CA GLY A 513 -15.54 12.21 -7.32
C GLY A 513 -16.76 11.34 -7.63
N ARG A 514 -17.38 10.73 -6.61
CA ARG A 514 -18.55 9.87 -6.77
C ARG A 514 -19.65 10.25 -5.78
N LEU A 515 -20.84 10.54 -6.31
CA LEU A 515 -22.05 10.80 -5.54
C LEU A 515 -23.17 9.85 -5.98
N SER A 516 -23.59 8.96 -5.09
CA SER A 516 -24.67 8.01 -5.32
C SER A 516 -25.76 8.18 -4.26
N LEU A 517 -26.93 8.64 -4.69
CA LEU A 517 -28.17 8.81 -3.90
C LEU A 517 -29.32 7.97 -4.47
N ALA A 518 -29.00 7.04 -5.37
CA ALA A 518 -29.97 6.25 -6.11
C ALA A 518 -30.92 5.46 -5.21
N VAL A 519 -32.14 5.19 -5.67
CA VAL A 519 -33.12 4.33 -4.97
C VAL A 519 -33.39 4.84 -3.54
N ASN A 520 -33.96 6.03 -3.45
CA ASN A 520 -34.39 6.69 -2.21
C ASN A 520 -35.75 7.38 -2.46
N SER A 521 -36.16 8.29 -1.57
CA SER A 521 -37.36 9.13 -1.71
C SER A 521 -37.03 10.63 -1.67
N PHE A 522 -35.86 11.02 -2.21
CA PHE A 522 -35.50 12.43 -2.33
C PHE A 522 -36.45 13.14 -3.30
N HIS A 523 -36.89 14.35 -2.96
CA HIS A 523 -37.85 15.12 -3.74
C HIS A 523 -37.38 16.57 -3.96
N GLY A 524 -38.07 17.32 -4.81
CA GLY A 524 -37.69 18.70 -5.14
C GLY A 524 -36.62 18.73 -6.23
N GLU A 525 -36.01 19.89 -6.42
CA GLU A 525 -35.06 20.11 -7.53
C GLU A 525 -33.67 19.56 -7.21
N ILE A 526 -32.92 19.20 -8.27
CA ILE A 526 -31.49 18.93 -8.17
C ILE A 526 -30.78 20.27 -7.86
N PRO A 527 -30.09 20.41 -6.72
CA PRO A 527 -29.54 21.71 -6.31
C PRO A 527 -28.50 22.24 -7.30
N SER A 528 -28.65 23.49 -7.73
CA SER A 528 -27.67 24.18 -8.59
C SER A 528 -26.28 24.26 -7.98
N ALA A 529 -26.18 24.20 -6.65
CA ALA A 529 -24.94 24.21 -5.90
C ALA A 529 -24.03 23.00 -6.21
N LEU A 530 -24.57 21.88 -6.71
CA LEU A 530 -23.75 20.73 -7.15
C LEU A 530 -22.81 21.10 -8.32
N GLY A 531 -23.07 22.20 -9.03
CA GLY A 531 -22.17 22.71 -10.07
C GLY A 531 -20.79 23.15 -9.56
N THR A 532 -20.59 23.31 -8.24
CA THR A 532 -19.26 23.58 -7.67
C THR A 532 -18.34 22.36 -7.69
N LEU A 533 -18.90 21.15 -7.80
CA LEU A 533 -18.17 19.88 -7.73
C LEU A 533 -17.51 19.54 -9.07
N GLN A 534 -16.56 20.39 -9.49
CA GLN A 534 -15.89 20.27 -10.79
C GLN A 534 -15.06 18.97 -10.95
N GLY A 535 -14.72 18.32 -9.83
CA GLY A 535 -14.06 17.01 -9.79
C GLY A 535 -14.99 15.80 -9.95
N LEU A 536 -16.31 16.00 -9.98
CA LEU A 536 -17.29 14.92 -9.98
C LEU A 536 -17.20 14.08 -11.26
N GLN A 537 -17.04 12.77 -11.09
CA GLN A 537 -16.92 11.77 -12.15
C GLN A 537 -18.18 10.92 -12.29
N GLU A 538 -18.86 10.63 -11.19
CA GLU A 538 -20.07 9.82 -11.17
C GLU A 538 -21.17 10.51 -10.36
N LEU A 539 -22.34 10.66 -10.97
CA LEU A 539 -23.55 11.14 -10.31
C LEU A 539 -24.71 10.17 -10.58
N ASP A 540 -25.18 9.48 -9.54
CA ASP A 540 -26.39 8.66 -9.60
C ASP A 540 -27.44 9.19 -8.62
N VAL A 541 -28.51 9.77 -9.15
CA VAL A 541 -29.68 10.22 -8.38
C VAL A 541 -30.96 9.52 -8.88
N SER A 542 -30.80 8.37 -9.54
CA SER A 542 -31.90 7.65 -10.14
C SER A 542 -32.87 7.08 -9.11
N HIS A 543 -34.10 6.75 -9.54
CA HIS A 543 -35.11 6.14 -8.69
C HIS A 543 -35.40 6.97 -7.42
N ASN A 544 -35.79 8.23 -7.62
CA ASN A 544 -36.19 9.17 -6.58
C ASN A 544 -37.46 9.93 -7.03
N ASP A 545 -37.90 10.90 -6.24
CA ASP A 545 -39.04 11.78 -6.51
C ASP A 545 -38.60 13.18 -6.98
N LEU A 546 -37.40 13.32 -7.56
CA LEU A 546 -36.82 14.60 -7.97
C LEU A 546 -37.63 15.22 -9.12
N SER A 547 -37.85 16.53 -9.06
CA SER A 547 -38.70 17.29 -9.98
C SER A 547 -37.96 18.51 -10.54
N GLY A 548 -38.59 19.22 -11.49
CA GLY A 548 -38.01 20.39 -12.14
C GLY A 548 -37.17 20.05 -13.37
N GLU A 549 -36.55 21.06 -13.95
CA GLU A 549 -35.71 20.92 -15.15
C GLU A 549 -34.34 20.31 -14.82
N ILE A 550 -33.72 19.65 -15.80
CA ILE A 550 -32.34 19.19 -15.69
C ILE A 550 -31.40 20.42 -15.60
N PRO A 551 -30.64 20.61 -14.50
CA PRO A 551 -29.83 21.80 -14.34
C PRO A 551 -28.74 21.94 -15.39
N SER A 552 -28.59 23.14 -15.96
CA SER A 552 -27.62 23.42 -17.01
C SER A 552 -26.16 23.27 -16.58
N PHE A 553 -25.84 23.38 -15.28
CA PHE A 553 -24.47 23.18 -14.77
C PHE A 553 -23.93 21.78 -15.09
N LEU A 554 -24.78 20.77 -15.25
CA LEU A 554 -24.35 19.40 -15.59
C LEU A 554 -23.63 19.33 -16.94
N THR A 555 -23.90 20.28 -17.84
CA THR A 555 -23.18 20.42 -19.12
C THR A 555 -21.73 20.90 -18.93
N GLN A 556 -21.43 21.55 -17.80
CA GLN A 556 -20.14 22.17 -17.49
C GLN A 556 -19.21 21.25 -16.69
N LEU A 557 -19.72 20.12 -16.16
CA LEU A 557 -18.91 19.16 -15.41
C LEU A 557 -18.08 18.29 -16.36
N ILE A 558 -16.91 18.79 -16.75
CA ILE A 558 -16.04 18.17 -17.77
C ILE A 558 -15.49 16.79 -17.39
N ASN A 559 -15.44 16.47 -16.10
CA ASN A 559 -14.92 15.19 -15.60
C ASN A 559 -16.00 14.12 -15.44
N LEU A 560 -17.28 14.45 -15.68
CA LEU A 560 -18.40 13.56 -15.46
C LEU A 560 -18.41 12.45 -16.52
N LYS A 561 -18.28 11.21 -16.08
CA LYS A 561 -18.20 9.99 -16.90
C LYS A 561 -19.46 9.14 -16.82
N TYR A 562 -20.23 9.29 -15.75
CA TYR A 562 -21.48 8.56 -15.53
C TYR A 562 -22.51 9.50 -14.90
N LEU A 563 -23.68 9.60 -15.52
CA LEU A 563 -24.80 10.41 -15.06
C LEU A 563 -26.09 9.63 -15.17
N ASN A 564 -26.68 9.28 -14.02
CA ASN A 564 -27.95 8.57 -13.98
C ASN A 564 -29.02 9.41 -13.27
N LEU A 565 -29.96 9.91 -14.07
CA LEU A 565 -31.13 10.70 -13.68
C LEU A 565 -32.43 9.91 -13.85
N SER A 566 -32.34 8.63 -14.18
CA SER A 566 -33.49 7.81 -14.57
C SER A 566 -34.51 7.64 -13.43
N SER A 567 -35.76 7.34 -13.79
CA SER A 567 -36.84 7.05 -12.84
C SER A 567 -37.05 8.14 -11.79
N ASN A 568 -37.23 9.39 -12.26
CA ASN A 568 -37.58 10.56 -11.45
C ASN A 568 -38.84 11.26 -12.03
N LYS A 569 -39.13 12.49 -11.58
CA LYS A 569 -40.21 13.38 -12.07
C LYS A 569 -39.63 14.61 -12.80
N LEU A 570 -38.47 14.48 -13.44
CA LEU A 570 -37.83 15.57 -14.17
C LEU A 570 -38.62 15.92 -15.43
N GLU A 571 -38.55 17.19 -15.83
CA GLU A 571 -39.25 17.74 -16.98
C GLU A 571 -38.39 18.69 -17.82
N GLY A 572 -38.89 19.09 -18.99
CA GLY A 572 -38.19 20.02 -19.88
C GLY A 572 -37.29 19.35 -20.93
N GLU A 573 -36.50 20.16 -21.63
CA GLU A 573 -35.60 19.70 -22.68
C GLU A 573 -34.31 19.11 -22.08
N VAL A 574 -33.92 17.92 -22.54
CA VAL A 574 -32.61 17.34 -22.19
C VAL A 574 -31.51 18.10 -22.94
N PRO A 575 -30.45 18.58 -22.25
CA PRO A 575 -29.34 19.29 -22.89
C PRO A 575 -28.66 18.48 -24.00
N LYS A 576 -28.04 19.18 -24.96
CA LYS A 576 -27.35 18.61 -26.12
C LYS A 576 -25.84 18.91 -26.10
N GLU A 577 -25.29 19.13 -24.91
CA GLU A 577 -23.91 19.56 -24.70
C GLU A 577 -23.30 18.81 -23.50
N GLY A 578 -21.97 18.87 -23.38
CA GLY A 578 -21.24 18.23 -22.28
C GLY A 578 -21.48 16.71 -22.23
N VAL A 579 -21.72 16.19 -21.02
CA VAL A 579 -21.93 14.74 -20.77
C VAL A 579 -23.10 14.16 -21.59
N PHE A 580 -24.11 14.98 -21.92
CA PHE A 580 -25.32 14.54 -22.62
C PHE A 580 -25.09 14.15 -24.09
N LEU A 581 -23.90 14.41 -24.64
CA LEU A 581 -23.49 13.92 -25.96
C LEU A 581 -23.09 12.43 -25.95
N ASN A 582 -22.85 11.84 -24.77
CA ASN A 582 -22.44 10.44 -24.65
C ASN A 582 -23.62 9.57 -24.16
N ALA A 583 -24.35 8.99 -25.11
CA ALA A 583 -25.51 8.14 -24.82
C ALA A 583 -25.23 6.91 -23.95
N SER A 584 -23.97 6.45 -23.91
CA SER A 584 -23.55 5.32 -23.05
C SER A 584 -23.28 5.72 -21.60
N ALA A 585 -23.14 7.02 -21.33
CA ALA A 585 -22.82 7.59 -20.02
C ALA A 585 -24.03 8.24 -19.33
N VAL A 586 -25.12 8.51 -20.06
CA VAL A 586 -26.27 9.27 -19.55
C VAL A 586 -27.56 8.47 -19.60
N PHE A 587 -28.22 8.37 -18.44
CA PHE A 587 -29.46 7.63 -18.28
C PHE A 587 -30.58 8.56 -17.79
N VAL A 588 -31.61 8.77 -18.62
CA VAL A 588 -32.73 9.70 -18.33
C VAL A 588 -34.12 9.03 -18.45
N PHE A 589 -34.16 7.73 -18.75
CA PHE A 589 -35.42 7.00 -18.93
C PHE A 589 -36.29 7.04 -17.66
N GLY A 590 -37.60 6.81 -17.80
CA GLY A 590 -38.53 6.83 -16.65
C GLY A 590 -39.02 8.21 -16.22
N ASN A 591 -38.44 9.30 -16.74
CA ASN A 591 -38.97 10.67 -16.57
C ASN A 591 -39.98 11.00 -17.68
N ARG A 592 -41.26 11.10 -17.35
CA ARG A 592 -42.36 11.17 -18.35
C ARG A 592 -42.46 12.50 -19.11
N ASN A 593 -41.96 13.59 -18.52
CA ASN A 593 -42.10 14.93 -19.07
C ASN A 593 -40.81 15.46 -19.73
N LEU A 594 -39.79 14.60 -19.89
CA LEU A 594 -38.59 14.95 -20.64
C LEU A 594 -38.82 14.85 -22.14
N CYS A 595 -38.18 15.74 -22.88
CA CYS A 595 -38.20 15.80 -24.34
C CYS A 595 -36.84 16.24 -24.90
N GLY A 596 -36.62 16.12 -26.21
CA GLY A 596 -35.40 16.61 -26.87
C GLY A 596 -34.18 15.70 -26.66
N GLY A 597 -33.01 16.29 -26.36
CA GLY A 597 -31.73 15.57 -26.27
C GLY A 597 -31.18 15.08 -27.62
N ILE A 598 -30.12 14.26 -27.56
CA ILE A 598 -29.57 13.54 -28.73
C ILE A 598 -30.49 12.38 -29.13
N VAL A 599 -30.39 11.94 -30.39
CA VAL A 599 -31.32 10.94 -30.98
C VAL A 599 -31.25 9.60 -30.24
N GLU A 600 -30.06 9.22 -29.79
CA GLU A 600 -29.75 7.96 -29.11
C GLU A 600 -30.49 7.81 -27.77
N LEU A 601 -30.96 8.92 -27.15
CA LEU A 601 -31.74 8.89 -25.91
C LEU A 601 -33.22 8.53 -26.11
N ASN A 602 -33.70 8.45 -27.37
CA ASN A 602 -35.06 8.05 -27.74
C ASN A 602 -36.20 8.82 -27.02
N LEU A 603 -36.03 10.13 -26.83
CA LEU A 603 -37.03 11.00 -26.20
C LEU A 603 -37.98 11.63 -27.22
N PRO A 604 -39.23 11.98 -26.83
CA PRO A 604 -40.15 12.71 -27.70
C PRO A 604 -39.60 14.11 -28.03
N SER A 605 -39.94 14.66 -29.19
CA SER A 605 -39.60 16.04 -29.53
C SER A 605 -40.35 17.02 -28.61
N CYS A 606 -39.65 18.07 -28.14
CA CYS A 606 -40.28 19.10 -27.34
C CYS A 606 -41.35 19.83 -28.16
N LYS A 607 -42.54 20.02 -27.57
CA LYS A 607 -43.59 20.82 -28.18
C LYS A 607 -43.08 22.26 -28.24
N SER A 608 -42.71 22.75 -29.43
CA SER A 608 -42.49 24.18 -29.61
C SER A 608 -43.74 24.90 -29.12
N GLY A 609 -43.59 25.73 -28.08
CA GLY A 609 -44.65 26.65 -27.71
C GLY A 609 -45.06 27.37 -28.98
N THR A 610 -46.29 27.14 -29.44
CA THR A 610 -46.87 27.93 -30.51
C THR A 610 -46.82 29.36 -30.02
N SER A 611 -45.91 30.15 -30.59
CA SER A 611 -46.07 31.59 -30.64
C SER A 611 -47.50 31.80 -31.10
N LYS A 612 -48.33 32.43 -30.26
CA LYS A 612 -49.70 32.79 -30.64
C LYS A 612 -49.60 33.46 -32.01
N PRO A 613 -50.38 33.03 -33.02
CA PRO A 613 -50.28 33.63 -34.33
C PRO A 613 -50.60 35.12 -34.21
N LEU A 614 -49.95 35.92 -35.05
CA LEU A 614 -50.02 37.37 -35.18
C LEU A 614 -51.44 37.92 -35.50
N LEU A 615 -52.52 37.20 -35.20
CA LEU A 615 -53.90 37.61 -35.46
C LEU A 615 -54.36 38.78 -34.57
N THR A 616 -53.79 38.94 -33.36
CA THR A 616 -54.21 40.04 -32.46
C THR A 616 -53.77 41.42 -32.97
N LYS A 617 -52.69 41.51 -33.75
CA LYS A 617 -52.27 42.80 -34.35
C LYS A 617 -53.12 43.18 -35.57
N ILE A 618 -53.59 42.21 -36.36
CA ILE A 618 -54.46 42.48 -37.52
C ILE A 618 -55.86 42.94 -37.07
N VAL A 619 -56.43 42.32 -36.01
CA VAL A 619 -57.75 42.73 -35.49
C VAL A 619 -57.73 44.15 -34.91
N ILE A 620 -56.64 44.56 -34.25
CA ILE A 620 -56.49 45.93 -33.73
C ILE A 620 -56.35 46.94 -34.88
N VAL A 621 -55.60 46.61 -35.94
CA VAL A 621 -55.46 47.50 -37.11
C VAL A 621 -56.80 47.64 -37.86
N ILE A 622 -57.56 46.55 -38.05
CA ILE A 622 -58.88 46.62 -38.69
C ILE A 622 -59.85 47.44 -37.85
N ALA A 623 -59.87 47.28 -36.52
CA ALA A 623 -60.73 48.05 -35.63
C ALA A 623 -60.42 49.57 -35.64
N ILE A 624 -59.13 49.94 -35.71
CA ILE A 624 -58.68 51.34 -35.82
C ILE A 624 -59.05 51.93 -37.19
N VAL A 625 -58.89 51.18 -38.28
CA VAL A 625 -59.26 51.65 -39.63
C VAL A 625 -60.78 51.82 -39.75
N THR A 626 -61.59 50.92 -39.19
CA THR A 626 -63.06 51.06 -39.21
C THR A 626 -63.57 52.21 -38.37
N THR A 627 -62.92 52.52 -37.25
CA THR A 627 -63.31 53.67 -36.40
C THR A 627 -62.94 55.00 -37.05
N ILE A 628 -61.77 55.10 -37.68
CA ILE A 628 -61.36 56.29 -38.44
C ILE A 628 -62.26 56.52 -39.68
N LEU A 629 -62.60 55.46 -40.43
CA LEU A 629 -63.54 55.60 -41.56
C LEU A 629 -64.93 56.04 -41.10
N SER A 630 -65.42 55.50 -39.97
CA SER A 630 -66.74 55.85 -39.45
C SER A 630 -66.82 57.29 -38.93
N SER A 631 -65.75 57.83 -38.33
CA SER A 631 -65.74 59.24 -37.88
C SER A 631 -65.58 60.20 -39.06
N PHE A 632 -64.84 59.82 -40.11
CA PHE A 632 -64.71 60.63 -41.32
C PHE A 632 -66.03 60.75 -42.09
N ILE A 633 -66.79 59.65 -42.19
CA ILE A 633 -68.14 59.66 -42.80
C ILE A 633 -69.11 60.51 -41.96
N LEU A 634 -69.06 60.41 -40.62
CA LEU A 634 -69.91 61.21 -39.74
C LEU A 634 -69.60 62.72 -39.83
N CYS A 635 -68.32 63.09 -39.96
CA CYS A 635 -67.90 64.47 -40.17
C CYS A 635 -68.29 65.02 -41.56
N LEU A 636 -68.25 64.20 -42.61
CA LEU A 636 -68.72 64.60 -43.95
C LEU A 636 -70.24 64.82 -43.99
N CYS A 637 -71.02 64.06 -43.23
CA CYS A 637 -72.47 64.25 -43.11
C CYS A 637 -72.87 65.51 -42.31
N LEU A 638 -71.98 66.06 -41.48
CA LEU A 638 -72.24 67.29 -40.71
C LEU A 638 -71.87 68.59 -41.45
N PHE A 639 -71.21 68.49 -42.61
CA PHE A 639 -70.84 69.64 -43.47
C PHE A 639 -71.75 69.81 -44.71
N ILE A 640 -72.79 68.98 -44.85
CA ILE A 640 -73.84 69.14 -45.85
C ILE A 640 -75.18 69.24 -45.10
N ILE A 641 -75.45 70.41 -44.50
CA ILE A 641 -76.76 71.03 -44.24
C ILE A 641 -76.52 72.55 -44.21
#